data_AF-A0A538GT50-F1
#
_entry.id   AF-A0A538GT50-F1
#
_cell.length_a   1.000
_cell.length_b   1.000
_cell.length_c   1.000
_cell.angle_alpha   90.00
_cell.angle_beta   90.00
_cell.angle_gamma   90.00
#
_symmetry.space_group_name_H-M   'P 1'
#
loop_
_entity.id
_entity.type
_entity.pdbx_description
1 polymer ?
#
loop_
_entity_poly.entity_id
_entity_poly.type
_entity_poly.pdbx_seq_one_letter_code
_entity_poly.pdbx_strand_id
1 'polypeptide(L)'
;MSRATLEAPPVRTLKRAIVGRPMASGEAYATESALVVLVAASAGAVHLVFPISIAIAALLTIVVASYRQTVQAYETSGGAYIVAKDNLGTFPSLVGAAALLTDYVLTVAVSIAAGIFAVTSLAPSLEPHRVLLSLGCLGVIVLINLRGVRESGLAFALPTYAFVTAMFALVAVGLVKSLLGETPHAVVPHPVATGAGGVTLFVLLRAFSSGSTALTGVEAIANGVNAFKRPHGRNAATTLAVLGAIAITLFLGVSYLAVHEHARPSQTASVVSQIARATFPAGSGASFLYYTVQATTLLILVLAANTSFQGFPRLAALLARDNFAPRQFTNLGDRLVFSNGMLVLATLAGLLIWIYSANVNSLIHLYVIGVFTAFTLSQAGMVRYWKRVREPGWRYRALVNGIGATATGVVATIVIVTKFAAGAWLVTVAIPLLVLACYAVRRHYRGIARRLHAGADAVVAAPPPRNSTLLLVESIDEATAGALWFTEQTSNNGFRAIHVPTRGTDPGIKPRWFRFSDERSHLEVLDGSLGVTEAVLEQVWRLPRGESSFVTVVLPELFRRPSLLEVFRHPRALLLKLRLLAEPGVVVADVPALAGTEEAPPERAVVRVLVSGVDASSMRAVNYARTLGIKDTRAVNFAFSADEAEALRHEWVTHGPRIPLEIDEAPYRDIGNPLLAYLRDLTDAGRTEVVLVMPELVVRGLSRALHKQRALYLKRLLLFEPNVILASVPYQLMR
;
A
#
# COMPACT_ATOMS: atom_id res chain seq x y z
N MET A 1 3.94 9.30 -39.00
CA MET A 1 3.89 7.82 -38.90
C MET A 1 2.81 7.42 -37.90
N SER A 2 2.12 6.31 -38.19
CA SER A 2 0.75 5.97 -37.77
C SER A 2 0.49 5.88 -36.25
N ARG A 3 -0.65 6.43 -35.82
CA ARG A 3 -1.26 6.26 -34.49
C ARG A 3 -1.67 4.79 -34.30
N ALA A 4 -0.93 4.04 -33.50
CA ALA A 4 -1.38 2.74 -33.00
C ALA A 4 -2.43 2.96 -31.89
N THR A 5 -3.70 2.93 -32.26
CA THR A 5 -4.83 2.77 -31.36
C THR A 5 -4.69 1.46 -30.59
N LEU A 6 -4.44 1.55 -29.29
CA LEU A 6 -4.61 0.45 -28.34
C LEU A 6 -6.08 0.02 -28.36
N GLU A 7 -6.40 -0.99 -29.16
CA GLU A 7 -7.72 -1.63 -29.12
C GLU A 7 -7.95 -2.21 -27.73
N ALA A 8 -8.96 -1.67 -27.05
CA ALA A 8 -9.49 -2.24 -25.82
C ALA A 8 -10.01 -3.67 -26.12
N PRO A 9 -9.81 -4.63 -25.20
CA PRO A 9 -10.25 -6.02 -25.42
C PRO A 9 -11.78 -6.09 -25.66
N PRO A 10 -12.26 -7.10 -26.41
CA PRO A 10 -13.63 -7.14 -26.90
C PRO A 10 -14.69 -7.11 -25.78
N VAL A 11 -15.80 -6.45 -26.08
CA VAL A 11 -16.88 -5.98 -25.18
C VAL A 11 -17.57 -7.07 -24.33
N ARG A 12 -17.48 -8.36 -24.72
CA ARG A 12 -18.08 -9.49 -23.98
C ARG A 12 -17.25 -9.96 -22.80
N THR A 13 -15.94 -9.73 -22.80
CA THR A 13 -14.99 -10.26 -21.81
C THR A 13 -15.01 -9.47 -20.49
N LEU A 14 -15.31 -8.17 -20.56
CA LEU A 14 -15.39 -7.26 -19.40
C LEU A 14 -16.67 -7.42 -18.57
N LYS A 15 -17.82 -7.77 -19.18
CA LYS A 15 -19.05 -8.10 -18.40
C LYS A 15 -18.85 -9.29 -17.45
N ARG A 16 -17.97 -10.23 -17.81
CA ARG A 16 -17.69 -11.45 -17.03
C ARG A 16 -16.71 -11.20 -15.86
N ALA A 17 -15.71 -10.35 -16.06
CA ALA A 17 -14.70 -10.00 -15.04
C ALA A 17 -15.32 -9.38 -13.77
N ILE A 18 -16.46 -8.71 -13.91
CA ILE A 18 -17.11 -7.88 -12.90
C ILE A 18 -17.98 -8.68 -11.92
N VAL A 19 -18.54 -9.81 -12.36
CA VAL A 19 -19.31 -10.74 -11.51
C VAL A 19 -18.37 -11.68 -10.73
N GLY A 20 -17.08 -11.72 -11.09
CA GLY A 20 -16.04 -12.50 -10.41
C GLY A 20 -15.57 -11.94 -9.07
N ARG A 21 -16.25 -10.95 -8.47
CA ARG A 21 -15.91 -10.50 -7.11
C ARG A 21 -16.59 -11.43 -6.10
N PRO A 22 -15.86 -11.97 -5.12
CA PRO A 22 -16.29 -13.01 -4.18
C PRO A 22 -17.23 -12.49 -3.08
N MET A 23 -18.27 -11.73 -3.46
CA MET A 23 -19.31 -11.29 -2.53
C MET A 23 -20.03 -12.48 -1.90
N ALA A 24 -20.09 -13.62 -2.60
CA ALA A 24 -20.72 -14.85 -2.14
C ALA A 24 -19.76 -15.83 -1.43
N SER A 25 -18.60 -15.36 -0.96
CA SER A 25 -17.63 -16.23 -0.27
C SER A 25 -17.95 -16.46 1.22
N GLY A 26 -18.70 -15.54 1.85
CA GLY A 26 -19.07 -15.63 3.27
C GLY A 26 -19.98 -16.82 3.58
N GLU A 27 -20.77 -17.26 2.59
CA GLU A 27 -21.75 -18.35 2.67
C GLU A 27 -21.08 -19.71 2.91
N ALA A 28 -19.80 -19.85 2.57
CA ALA A 28 -19.05 -21.08 2.80
C ALA A 28 -18.83 -21.37 4.30
N TYR A 29 -18.88 -20.36 5.18
CA TYR A 29 -18.57 -20.50 6.60
C TYR A 29 -19.51 -19.74 7.55
N ALA A 30 -20.37 -18.85 7.06
CA ALA A 30 -21.25 -18.04 7.91
C ALA A 30 -22.26 -18.87 8.70
N THR A 31 -22.94 -19.83 8.06
CA THR A 31 -23.88 -20.73 8.72
C THR A 31 -23.18 -21.57 9.80
N GLU A 32 -21.99 -22.08 9.48
CA GLU A 32 -21.15 -22.82 10.43
C GLU A 32 -20.77 -21.97 11.64
N SER A 33 -20.40 -20.71 11.41
CA SER A 33 -20.01 -19.77 12.47
C SER A 33 -21.14 -19.50 13.47
N ALA A 34 -22.37 -19.39 12.99
CA ALA A 34 -23.55 -19.26 13.86
C ALA A 34 -23.83 -20.56 14.63
N LEU A 35 -23.72 -21.71 13.95
CA LEU A 35 -23.92 -23.03 14.56
C LEU A 35 -22.90 -23.32 15.67
N VAL A 36 -21.63 -22.95 15.50
CA VAL A 36 -20.59 -23.13 16.53
C VAL A 36 -21.02 -22.48 17.84
N VAL A 37 -21.58 -21.27 17.80
CA VAL A 37 -22.03 -20.56 19.00
C VAL A 37 -23.26 -21.23 19.63
N LEU A 38 -24.23 -21.66 18.81
CA LEU A 38 -25.45 -22.29 19.29
C LEU A 38 -25.18 -23.66 19.90
N VAL A 39 -24.38 -24.50 19.23
CA VAL A 39 -24.02 -25.86 19.69
C VAL A 39 -23.16 -25.83 20.95
N ALA A 40 -22.24 -24.87 21.05
CA ALA A 40 -21.46 -24.66 22.26
C ALA A 40 -22.32 -24.24 23.47
N ALA A 41 -23.50 -23.67 23.24
CA ALA A 41 -24.46 -23.35 24.30
C ALA A 41 -25.39 -24.53 24.61
N SER A 42 -26.06 -25.10 23.59
CA SER A 42 -27.02 -26.19 23.73
C SER A 42 -27.18 -27.01 22.44
N ALA A 43 -27.22 -28.33 22.56
CA ALA A 43 -27.50 -29.23 21.43
C ALA A 43 -28.90 -29.00 20.80
N GLY A 44 -29.89 -28.57 21.59
CA GLY A 44 -31.24 -28.29 21.12
C GLY A 44 -31.35 -26.98 20.34
N ALA A 45 -30.36 -26.09 20.41
CA ALA A 45 -30.40 -24.76 19.83
C ALA A 45 -30.16 -24.71 18.31
N VAL A 46 -29.80 -25.82 17.68
CA VAL A 46 -29.42 -25.89 16.25
C VAL A 46 -30.50 -25.32 15.34
N HIS A 47 -31.79 -25.59 15.63
CA HIS A 47 -32.92 -25.10 14.85
C HIS A 47 -33.01 -23.56 14.79
N LEU A 48 -32.43 -22.85 15.76
CA LEU A 48 -32.45 -21.39 15.83
C LEU A 48 -31.53 -20.73 14.80
N VAL A 49 -30.63 -21.49 14.15
CA VAL A 49 -29.78 -20.94 13.10
C VAL A 49 -30.61 -20.40 11.93
N PHE A 50 -31.72 -21.07 11.57
CA PHE A 50 -32.51 -20.65 10.41
C PHE A 50 -33.25 -19.31 10.64
N PRO A 51 -33.97 -19.09 11.77
CA PRO A 51 -34.49 -17.77 12.13
C PRO A 51 -33.40 -16.69 12.22
N ILE A 52 -32.22 -17.01 12.75
CA ILE A 52 -31.08 -16.09 12.79
C ILE A 52 -30.63 -15.73 11.36
N SER A 53 -30.55 -16.71 10.46
CA SER A 53 -30.20 -16.49 9.06
C SER A 53 -31.22 -15.62 8.33
N ILE A 54 -32.51 -15.72 8.64
CA ILE A 54 -33.55 -14.80 8.11
C ILE A 54 -33.28 -13.36 8.57
N ALA A 55 -32.97 -13.16 9.85
CA ALA A 55 -32.63 -11.83 10.38
C ALA A 55 -31.37 -11.25 9.73
N ILE A 56 -30.34 -12.07 9.50
CA ILE A 56 -29.11 -11.69 8.80
C ILE A 56 -29.39 -11.36 7.32
N ALA A 57 -30.26 -12.12 6.64
CA ALA A 57 -30.68 -11.85 5.27
C ALA A 57 -31.44 -10.53 5.14
N ALA A 58 -32.30 -10.21 6.11
CA ALA A 58 -32.96 -8.91 6.18
C ALA A 58 -31.95 -7.76 6.35
N LEU A 59 -30.96 -7.93 7.23
CA LEU A 59 -29.87 -6.96 7.39
C LEU A 59 -29.06 -6.79 6.10
N LEU A 60 -28.71 -7.88 5.41
CA LEU A 60 -28.00 -7.85 4.13
C LEU A 60 -28.82 -7.10 3.07
N THR A 61 -30.14 -7.29 3.03
CA THR A 61 -31.04 -6.56 2.14
C THR A 61 -30.99 -5.06 2.40
N ILE A 62 -31.04 -4.64 3.67
CA ILE A 62 -30.91 -3.23 4.08
C ILE A 62 -29.56 -2.68 3.62
N VAL A 63 -28.46 -3.39 3.90
CA VAL A 63 -27.10 -2.96 3.55
C VAL A 63 -26.94 -2.83 2.04
N VAL A 64 -27.41 -3.80 1.25
CA VAL A 64 -27.38 -3.75 -0.22
C VAL A 64 -28.18 -2.57 -0.75
N ALA A 65 -29.41 -2.34 -0.25
CA ALA A 65 -30.23 -1.22 -0.67
C ALA A 65 -29.56 0.14 -0.39
N SER A 66 -28.90 0.26 0.76
CA SER A 66 -28.16 1.45 1.17
C SER A 66 -26.91 1.67 0.31
N TYR A 67 -26.08 0.66 0.13
CA TYR A 67 -24.84 0.74 -0.64
C TYR A 67 -25.07 0.97 -2.13
N ARG A 68 -26.21 0.53 -2.69
CA ARG A 68 -26.61 0.89 -4.05
C ARG A 68 -26.66 2.41 -4.26
N GLN A 69 -27.05 3.17 -3.24
CA GLN A 69 -27.06 4.64 -3.30
C GLN A 69 -25.65 5.21 -3.17
N THR A 70 -24.83 4.64 -2.29
CA THR A 70 -23.43 5.07 -2.09
C THR A 70 -22.63 4.96 -3.39
N VAL A 71 -22.69 3.81 -4.08
CA VAL A 71 -21.93 3.59 -5.33
C VAL A 71 -22.45 4.42 -6.51
N GLN A 72 -23.71 4.86 -6.46
CA GLN A 72 -24.28 5.78 -7.45
C GLN A 72 -23.83 7.23 -7.23
N ALA A 73 -23.70 7.65 -5.97
CA ALA A 73 -23.27 9.00 -5.61
C ALA A 73 -21.75 9.19 -5.76
N TYR A 74 -20.95 8.14 -5.53
CA TYR A 74 -19.49 8.19 -5.55
C TYR A 74 -18.90 7.29 -6.65
N GLU A 75 -18.80 7.81 -7.87
CA GLU A 75 -18.39 7.04 -9.06
C GLU A 75 -16.88 6.73 -9.14
N THR A 76 -16.02 7.56 -8.55
CA THR A 76 -14.55 7.41 -8.62
C THR A 76 -14.00 6.51 -7.51
N SER A 77 -14.58 6.55 -6.31
CA SER A 77 -14.22 5.69 -5.19
C SER A 77 -15.27 5.75 -4.08
N GLY A 78 -16.27 4.86 -4.12
CA GLY A 78 -17.40 4.80 -3.16
C GLY A 78 -17.09 4.14 -1.81
N GLY A 79 -15.83 4.11 -1.40
CA GLY A 79 -15.41 3.45 -0.16
C GLY A 79 -15.79 4.23 1.09
N ALA A 80 -16.06 3.49 2.18
CA ALA A 80 -16.55 4.05 3.44
C ALA A 80 -15.64 5.18 4.00
N TYR A 81 -14.33 5.08 3.76
CA TYR A 81 -13.36 6.12 4.13
C TYR A 81 -13.67 7.48 3.49
N ILE A 82 -13.90 7.51 2.17
CA ILE A 82 -14.08 8.76 1.41
C ILE A 82 -15.43 9.37 1.74
N VAL A 83 -16.48 8.54 1.77
CA VAL A 83 -17.83 8.97 2.16
C VAL A 83 -17.82 9.58 3.56
N ALA A 84 -17.15 8.94 4.53
CA ALA A 84 -17.03 9.47 5.87
C ALA A 84 -16.18 10.75 5.92
N LYS A 85 -15.08 10.83 5.16
CA LYS A 85 -14.20 12.01 5.12
C LYS A 85 -14.95 13.24 4.61
N ASP A 86 -15.69 13.08 3.52
CA ASP A 86 -16.37 14.19 2.83
C ASP A 86 -17.66 14.67 3.53
N ASN A 87 -18.21 13.89 4.45
CA ASN A 87 -19.51 14.17 5.10
C ASN A 87 -19.48 14.20 6.64
N LEU A 88 -18.59 13.44 7.28
CA LEU A 88 -18.51 13.31 8.75
C LEU A 88 -17.26 13.95 9.35
N GLY A 89 -16.22 14.16 8.56
CA GLY A 89 -14.95 14.76 8.98
C GLY A 89 -13.86 13.73 9.26
N THR A 90 -12.71 14.22 9.75
CA THR A 90 -11.48 13.41 9.83
C THR A 90 -11.53 12.27 10.85
N PHE A 91 -12.04 12.51 12.06
CA PHE A 91 -12.02 11.48 13.09
C PHE A 91 -12.89 10.26 12.69
N PRO A 92 -14.16 10.44 12.28
CA PRO A 92 -14.98 9.32 11.82
C PRO A 92 -14.37 8.63 10.59
N SER A 93 -13.77 9.37 9.65
CA SER A 93 -13.13 8.75 8.49
C SER A 93 -11.94 7.86 8.87
N LEU A 94 -11.12 8.27 9.84
CA LEU A 94 -9.99 7.46 10.32
C LEU A 94 -10.45 6.20 11.05
N VAL A 95 -11.51 6.27 11.85
CA VAL A 95 -12.11 5.08 12.47
C VAL A 95 -12.58 4.11 11.38
N GLY A 96 -13.27 4.61 10.35
CA GLY A 96 -13.65 3.82 9.19
C GLY A 96 -12.44 3.20 8.48
N ALA A 97 -11.39 3.97 8.21
CA ALA A 97 -10.20 3.44 7.55
C ALA A 97 -9.46 2.38 8.38
N ALA A 98 -9.29 2.59 9.68
CA ALA A 98 -8.66 1.63 10.58
C ALA A 98 -9.48 0.33 10.67
N ALA A 99 -10.80 0.44 10.73
CA ALA A 99 -11.73 -0.67 10.67
C ALA A 99 -11.55 -1.49 9.38
N LEU A 100 -11.48 -0.83 8.22
CA LEU A 100 -11.28 -1.48 6.92
C LEU A 100 -9.89 -2.12 6.76
N LEU A 101 -8.82 -1.44 7.19
CA LEU A 101 -7.48 -2.01 7.13
C LEU A 101 -7.39 -3.29 7.97
N THR A 102 -8.03 -3.29 9.14
CA THR A 102 -8.10 -4.48 10.00
C THR A 102 -8.94 -5.58 9.36
N ASP A 103 -10.07 -5.22 8.76
CA ASP A 103 -10.96 -6.14 8.04
C ASP A 103 -10.27 -6.83 6.86
N TYR A 104 -9.47 -6.10 6.07
CA TYR A 104 -8.68 -6.69 4.99
C TYR A 104 -7.65 -7.71 5.48
N VAL A 105 -6.95 -7.41 6.58
CA VAL A 105 -5.99 -8.35 7.19
C VAL A 105 -6.70 -9.64 7.63
N LEU A 106 -7.86 -9.50 8.28
CA LEU A 106 -8.66 -10.64 8.74
C LEU A 106 -9.28 -11.41 7.58
N THR A 107 -9.74 -10.72 6.53
CA THR A 107 -10.32 -11.35 5.33
C THR A 107 -9.32 -12.27 4.66
N VAL A 108 -8.04 -11.86 4.52
CA VAL A 108 -6.98 -12.75 4.00
C VAL A 108 -6.79 -13.96 4.91
N ALA A 109 -6.63 -13.75 6.21
CA ALA A 109 -6.37 -14.83 7.15
C ALA A 109 -7.52 -15.84 7.23
N VAL A 110 -8.76 -15.36 7.37
CA VAL A 110 -9.98 -16.17 7.45
C VAL A 110 -10.23 -16.90 6.14
N SER A 111 -10.13 -16.22 4.99
CA SER A 111 -10.46 -16.85 3.71
C SER A 111 -9.46 -17.95 3.34
N ILE A 112 -8.16 -17.73 3.56
CA ILE A 112 -7.15 -18.76 3.31
C ILE A 112 -7.35 -19.94 4.26
N ALA A 113 -7.55 -19.69 5.56
CA ALA A 113 -7.78 -20.75 6.54
C ALA A 113 -9.05 -21.57 6.20
N ALA A 114 -10.16 -20.89 5.85
CA ALA A 114 -11.41 -21.55 5.46
C ALA A 114 -11.26 -22.33 4.15
N GLY A 115 -10.47 -21.81 3.20
CA GLY A 115 -10.21 -22.47 1.93
C GLY A 115 -9.42 -23.76 2.12
N ILE A 116 -8.37 -23.71 2.95
CA ILE A 116 -7.61 -24.90 3.33
C ILE A 116 -8.47 -25.86 4.15
N PHE A 117 -9.39 -25.37 4.99
CA PHE A 117 -10.32 -26.22 5.73
C PHE A 117 -11.27 -27.01 4.81
N ALA A 118 -11.70 -26.44 3.69
CA ALA A 118 -12.44 -27.17 2.65
C ALA A 118 -11.59 -28.27 2.01
N VAL A 119 -10.29 -28.02 1.79
CA VAL A 119 -9.35 -29.03 1.28
C VAL A 119 -9.10 -30.15 2.29
N THR A 120 -8.91 -29.83 3.57
CA THR A 120 -8.73 -30.86 4.60
C THR A 120 -10.02 -31.65 4.85
N SER A 121 -11.20 -31.06 4.59
CA SER A 121 -12.48 -31.78 4.58
C SER A 121 -12.54 -32.83 3.45
N LEU A 122 -11.86 -32.57 2.33
CA LEU A 122 -11.72 -33.52 1.21
C LEU A 122 -10.70 -34.63 1.53
N ALA A 123 -9.55 -34.24 2.05
CA ALA A 123 -8.42 -35.11 2.35
C ALA A 123 -7.95 -34.90 3.80
N PRO A 124 -8.54 -35.64 4.78
CA PRO A 124 -8.23 -35.47 6.19
C PRO A 124 -6.75 -35.71 6.55
N SER A 125 -6.01 -36.47 5.76
CA SER A 125 -4.56 -36.69 5.94
C SER A 125 -3.72 -35.40 5.84
N LEU A 126 -4.27 -34.33 5.25
CA LEU A 126 -3.61 -33.02 5.14
C LEU A 126 -3.81 -32.14 6.37
N GLU A 127 -4.65 -32.53 7.33
CA GLU A 127 -4.97 -31.74 8.53
C GLU A 127 -3.73 -31.31 9.33
N PRO A 128 -2.73 -32.18 9.59
CA PRO A 128 -1.53 -31.79 10.34
C PRO A 128 -0.69 -30.70 9.65
N HIS A 129 -0.86 -30.54 8.34
CA HIS A 129 -0.10 -29.60 7.51
C HIS A 129 -0.88 -28.30 7.22
N ARG A 130 -2.06 -28.09 7.83
CA ARG A 130 -2.95 -26.95 7.53
C ARG A 130 -2.28 -25.58 7.63
N VAL A 131 -1.36 -25.39 8.58
CA VAL A 131 -0.62 -24.12 8.74
C VAL A 131 0.35 -23.91 7.58
N LEU A 132 1.12 -24.94 7.24
CA LEU A 132 2.07 -24.88 6.12
C LEU A 132 1.35 -24.66 4.79
N LEU A 133 0.24 -25.36 4.56
CA LEU A 133 -0.59 -25.18 3.37
C LEU A 133 -1.18 -23.77 3.28
N SER A 134 -1.64 -23.21 4.41
CA SER A 134 -2.18 -21.85 4.47
C SER A 134 -1.11 -20.79 4.16
N LEU A 135 0.08 -20.90 4.77
CA LEU A 135 1.20 -20.00 4.51
C LEU A 135 1.75 -20.15 3.09
N GLY A 136 1.79 -21.38 2.56
CA GLY A 136 2.15 -21.65 1.17
C GLY A 136 1.18 -21.00 0.19
N CYS A 137 -0.14 -21.15 0.43
CA CYS A 137 -1.18 -20.49 -0.35
C CYS A 137 -1.05 -18.96 -0.30
N LEU A 138 -0.83 -18.38 0.89
CA LEU A 138 -0.56 -16.96 1.08
C LEU A 138 0.66 -16.51 0.26
N GLY A 139 1.76 -17.28 0.30
CA GLY A 139 2.97 -17.01 -0.48
C GLY A 139 2.71 -16.99 -1.99
N VAL A 140 1.92 -17.94 -2.51
CA VAL A 140 1.52 -17.98 -3.92
C VAL A 140 0.70 -16.74 -4.29
N ILE A 141 -0.28 -16.35 -3.48
CA ILE A 141 -1.09 -15.14 -3.72
C ILE A 141 -0.20 -13.89 -3.75
N VAL A 142 0.73 -13.77 -2.80
CA VAL A 142 1.68 -12.65 -2.73
C VAL A 142 2.55 -12.59 -3.98
N LEU A 143 3.10 -13.72 -4.43
CA LEU A 143 3.92 -13.79 -5.63
C LEU A 143 3.14 -13.40 -6.89
N ILE A 144 1.89 -13.85 -7.03
CA ILE A 144 1.01 -13.48 -8.15
C ILE A 144 0.76 -11.96 -8.16
N ASN A 145 0.42 -11.37 -7.00
CA ASN A 145 0.12 -9.95 -6.90
C ASN A 145 1.36 -9.07 -7.09
N LEU A 146 2.52 -9.46 -6.57
CA LEU A 146 3.78 -8.72 -6.76
C LEU A 146 4.28 -8.77 -8.21
N ARG A 147 4.03 -9.86 -8.93
CA ARG A 147 4.37 -9.96 -10.37
C ARG A 147 3.50 -9.04 -11.24
N GLY A 148 2.43 -8.48 -10.71
CA GLY A 148 1.52 -7.60 -11.45
C GLY A 148 0.90 -8.31 -12.65
N VAL A 149 0.51 -9.58 -12.47
CA VAL A 149 -0.17 -10.34 -13.53
C VAL A 149 -1.42 -9.57 -13.92
N ARG A 150 -1.51 -9.12 -15.18
CA ARG A 150 -2.71 -8.45 -15.71
C ARG A 150 -3.91 -9.33 -15.41
N GLU A 151 -4.91 -8.76 -14.73
CA GLU A 151 -6.13 -9.46 -14.35
C GLU A 151 -6.86 -9.93 -15.61
N SER A 152 -6.62 -11.18 -16.01
CA SER A 152 -7.45 -11.84 -17.01
C SER A 152 -8.83 -12.02 -16.38
N GLY A 153 -9.80 -11.19 -16.77
CA GLY A 153 -11.16 -11.22 -16.22
C GLY A 153 -11.82 -12.61 -16.22
N LEU A 154 -11.40 -13.50 -17.11
CA LEU A 154 -11.84 -14.91 -17.14
C LEU A 154 -11.30 -15.75 -15.97
N ALA A 155 -10.05 -15.52 -15.54
CA ALA A 155 -9.43 -16.25 -14.44
C ALA A 155 -10.10 -15.97 -13.08
N PHE A 156 -10.73 -14.80 -12.95
CA PHE A 156 -11.47 -14.38 -11.76
C PHE A 156 -12.97 -14.74 -11.84
N ALA A 157 -13.56 -14.69 -13.04
CA ALA A 157 -14.98 -14.96 -13.24
C ALA A 157 -15.34 -16.46 -13.14
N LEU A 158 -14.50 -17.33 -13.72
CA LEU A 158 -14.80 -18.76 -13.83
C LEU A 158 -14.99 -19.43 -12.45
N PRO A 159 -14.10 -19.23 -11.46
CA PRO A 159 -14.31 -19.80 -10.13
C PRO A 159 -15.59 -19.32 -9.45
N THR A 160 -15.94 -18.05 -9.62
CA THR A 160 -17.14 -17.46 -9.00
C THR A 160 -18.41 -18.04 -9.58
N TYR A 161 -18.52 -18.12 -10.91
CA TYR A 161 -19.68 -18.74 -11.55
C TYR A 161 -19.77 -20.24 -11.26
N ALA A 162 -18.64 -20.94 -11.22
CA ALA A 162 -18.60 -22.35 -10.89
C ALA A 162 -19.09 -22.59 -9.45
N PHE A 163 -18.62 -21.78 -8.49
CA PHE A 163 -19.06 -21.84 -7.09
C PHE A 163 -20.56 -21.58 -6.95
N VAL A 164 -21.06 -20.46 -7.50
CA VAL A 164 -22.49 -20.12 -7.43
C VAL A 164 -23.35 -21.22 -8.04
N THR A 165 -22.95 -21.75 -9.19
CA THR A 165 -23.69 -22.85 -9.85
C THR A 165 -23.67 -24.13 -9.02
N ALA A 166 -22.50 -24.52 -8.48
CA ALA A 166 -22.37 -25.72 -7.65
C ALA A 166 -23.17 -25.60 -6.35
N MET A 167 -23.17 -24.43 -5.71
CA MET A 167 -23.94 -24.18 -4.49
C MET A 167 -25.45 -24.13 -4.76
N PHE A 168 -25.90 -23.53 -5.87
CA PHE A 168 -27.32 -23.60 -6.25
C PHE A 168 -27.75 -25.03 -6.57
N ALA A 169 -26.92 -25.81 -7.25
CA ALA A 169 -27.19 -27.23 -7.50
C ALA A 169 -27.29 -28.02 -6.19
N LEU A 170 -26.37 -27.78 -5.25
CA LEU A 170 -26.41 -28.37 -3.91
C LEU A 170 -27.73 -28.05 -3.20
N VAL A 171 -28.07 -26.76 -3.12
CA VAL A 171 -29.29 -26.30 -2.44
C VAL A 171 -30.54 -26.86 -3.12
N ALA A 172 -30.62 -26.81 -4.46
CA ALA A 172 -31.77 -27.29 -5.21
C ALA A 172 -31.98 -28.80 -5.05
N VAL A 173 -30.92 -29.61 -5.18
CA VAL A 173 -31.02 -31.06 -5.03
C VAL A 173 -31.35 -31.45 -3.58
N GLY A 174 -30.72 -30.81 -2.59
CA GLY A 174 -31.03 -31.03 -1.17
C GLY A 174 -32.49 -30.71 -0.85
N LEU A 175 -33.01 -29.57 -1.36
CA LEU A 175 -34.41 -29.19 -1.20
C LEU A 175 -35.37 -30.18 -1.87
N VAL A 176 -35.09 -30.60 -3.11
CA VAL A 176 -35.91 -31.60 -3.81
C VAL A 176 -35.96 -32.92 -3.05
N LYS A 177 -34.80 -33.42 -2.58
CA LYS A 177 -34.74 -34.64 -1.76
C LYS A 177 -35.52 -34.49 -0.44
N SER A 178 -35.41 -33.33 0.20
CA SER A 178 -36.18 -33.01 1.40
C SER A 178 -37.69 -32.98 1.16
N LEU A 179 -38.14 -32.46 0.00
CA LEU A 179 -39.55 -32.40 -0.37
C LEU A 179 -40.12 -33.77 -0.77
N LEU A 180 -39.30 -34.66 -1.33
CA LEU A 180 -39.66 -36.04 -1.67
C LEU A 180 -39.68 -36.98 -0.46
N GLY A 181 -39.38 -36.49 0.74
CA GLY A 181 -39.33 -37.30 1.97
C GLY A 181 -38.04 -38.11 2.16
N GLU A 182 -37.06 -37.97 1.27
CA GLU A 182 -35.74 -38.60 1.34
C GLU A 182 -34.70 -37.60 1.87
N THR A 183 -34.96 -36.97 3.00
CA THR A 183 -34.04 -35.98 3.60
C THR A 183 -32.68 -36.60 3.86
N PRO A 184 -31.60 -36.11 3.21
CA PRO A 184 -30.26 -36.62 3.46
C PRO A 184 -29.85 -36.37 4.92
N HIS A 185 -29.15 -37.31 5.53
CA HIS A 185 -28.58 -37.13 6.87
C HIS A 185 -27.08 -36.92 6.78
N ALA A 186 -26.61 -35.78 7.29
CA ALA A 186 -25.21 -35.44 7.34
C ALA A 186 -24.45 -36.28 8.38
N VAL A 187 -23.33 -36.85 7.95
CA VAL A 187 -22.37 -37.50 8.85
C VAL A 187 -21.48 -36.42 9.45
N VAL A 188 -21.45 -36.34 10.78
CA VAL A 188 -20.67 -35.34 11.52
C VAL A 188 -19.44 -36.00 12.15
N PRO A 189 -18.26 -35.98 11.49
CA PRO A 189 -17.03 -36.49 12.09
C PRO A 189 -16.57 -35.56 13.22
N HIS A 190 -16.01 -36.07 14.33
CA HIS A 190 -15.44 -35.27 15.43
C HIS A 190 -16.26 -34.01 15.78
N PRO A 191 -17.51 -34.16 16.24
CA PRO A 191 -18.39 -33.03 16.53
C PRO A 191 -17.77 -32.12 17.60
N VAL A 192 -17.98 -30.82 17.45
CA VAL A 192 -17.59 -29.84 18.48
C VAL A 192 -18.36 -30.14 19.77
N ALA A 193 -17.71 -29.99 20.92
CA ALA A 193 -18.30 -30.25 22.22
C ALA A 193 -19.60 -29.46 22.40
N THR A 194 -20.67 -30.17 22.74
CA THR A 194 -21.99 -29.59 22.97
C THR A 194 -22.10 -29.05 24.40
N GLY A 195 -22.60 -27.84 24.55
CA GLY A 195 -22.93 -27.28 25.85
C GLY A 195 -24.20 -27.88 26.42
N ALA A 196 -24.32 -27.87 27.76
CA ALA A 196 -25.53 -28.19 28.50
C ALA A 196 -26.23 -26.93 29.06
N GLY A 197 -25.91 -25.76 28.51
CA GLY A 197 -26.43 -24.47 28.97
C GLY A 197 -27.79 -24.12 28.36
N GLY A 198 -28.41 -23.07 28.90
CA GLY A 198 -29.62 -22.48 28.35
C GLY A 198 -29.33 -21.56 27.15
N VAL A 199 -30.29 -21.47 26.23
CA VAL A 199 -30.26 -20.48 25.15
C VAL A 199 -30.70 -19.13 25.70
N THR A 200 -29.75 -18.27 26.04
CA THR A 200 -30.03 -16.89 26.49
C THR A 200 -30.10 -15.93 25.29
N LEU A 201 -30.70 -14.75 25.50
CA LEU A 201 -30.66 -13.66 24.51
C LEU A 201 -29.21 -13.32 24.11
N PHE A 202 -28.26 -13.38 25.05
CA PHE A 202 -26.85 -13.15 24.75
C PHE A 202 -26.27 -14.19 23.77
N VAL A 203 -26.62 -15.47 23.92
CA VAL A 203 -26.22 -16.54 22.98
C VAL A 203 -26.80 -16.28 21.60
N LEU A 204 -28.08 -15.89 21.50
CA LEU A 204 -28.73 -15.56 20.23
C LEU A 204 -28.03 -14.39 19.53
N LEU A 205 -27.78 -13.31 20.26
CA LEU A 205 -27.07 -12.13 19.75
C LEU A 205 -25.64 -12.45 19.32
N ARG A 206 -24.95 -13.34 20.04
CA ARG A 206 -23.61 -13.82 19.68
C ARG A 206 -23.63 -14.70 18.43
N ALA A 207 -24.61 -15.59 18.30
CA ALA A 207 -24.77 -16.42 17.10
C ALA A 207 -25.12 -15.57 15.87
N PHE A 208 -26.00 -14.58 16.04
CA PHE A 208 -26.30 -13.58 15.01
C PHE A 208 -25.05 -12.78 14.60
N SER A 209 -24.26 -12.31 15.57
CA SER A 209 -23.01 -11.59 15.32
C SER A 209 -22.01 -12.44 14.53
N SER A 210 -21.82 -13.72 14.90
CA SER A 210 -20.92 -14.64 14.19
C SER A 210 -21.44 -15.03 12.80
N GLY A 211 -22.76 -15.19 12.60
CA GLY A 211 -23.35 -15.48 11.29
C GLY A 211 -23.36 -14.29 10.33
N SER A 212 -23.25 -13.06 10.86
CA SER A 212 -23.22 -11.84 10.06
C SER A 212 -21.97 -11.70 9.17
N THR A 213 -21.02 -12.63 9.27
CA THR A 213 -19.92 -12.79 8.31
C THR A 213 -20.39 -12.98 6.87
N ALA A 214 -21.62 -13.45 6.65
CA ALA A 214 -22.23 -13.54 5.32
C ALA A 214 -22.35 -12.18 4.60
N LEU A 215 -22.31 -11.06 5.32
CA LEU A 215 -22.39 -9.72 4.72
C LEU A 215 -21.04 -9.25 4.16
N THR A 216 -19.97 -9.99 4.44
CA THR A 216 -18.63 -9.59 4.03
C THR A 216 -18.47 -9.83 2.53
N GLY A 217 -18.16 -8.76 1.79
CA GLY A 217 -18.12 -8.79 0.32
C GLY A 217 -18.91 -7.69 -0.39
N VAL A 218 -19.96 -7.13 0.24
CA VAL A 218 -20.67 -5.93 -0.25
C VAL A 218 -19.67 -4.79 -0.49
N GLU A 219 -18.75 -4.63 0.45
CA GLU A 219 -17.77 -3.55 0.42
C GLU A 219 -16.75 -3.68 -0.71
N ALA A 220 -16.37 -4.92 -1.05
CA ALA A 220 -15.41 -5.17 -2.12
C ALA A 220 -15.93 -4.58 -3.45
N ILE A 221 -17.24 -4.61 -3.69
CA ILE A 221 -17.84 -4.00 -4.88
C ILE A 221 -17.84 -2.47 -4.76
N ALA A 222 -18.21 -1.94 -3.60
CA ALA A 222 -18.26 -0.49 -3.34
C ALA A 222 -16.89 0.20 -3.47
N ASN A 223 -15.82 -0.49 -3.10
CA ASN A 223 -14.44 0.00 -3.24
C ASN A 223 -13.92 -0.11 -4.69
N GLY A 224 -14.58 -0.89 -5.55
CA GLY A 224 -14.18 -1.19 -6.92
C GLY A 224 -15.03 -0.54 -8.01
N VAL A 225 -15.82 0.51 -7.70
CA VAL A 225 -16.79 1.12 -8.65
C VAL A 225 -16.12 1.60 -9.94
N ASN A 226 -14.90 2.11 -9.86
CA ASN A 226 -14.14 2.59 -11.01
C ASN A 226 -13.74 1.48 -12.01
N ALA A 227 -13.80 0.21 -11.61
CA ALA A 227 -13.52 -0.93 -12.49
C ALA A 227 -14.71 -1.26 -13.41
N PHE A 228 -15.90 -0.73 -13.14
CA PHE A 228 -17.08 -0.96 -13.97
C PHE A 228 -17.00 -0.15 -15.28
N LYS A 229 -17.74 -0.55 -16.32
CA LYS A 229 -17.90 0.31 -17.50
C LYS A 229 -18.75 1.54 -17.15
N ARG A 230 -18.48 2.68 -17.79
CA ARG A 230 -19.38 3.84 -17.70
C ARG A 230 -20.78 3.50 -18.21
N PRO A 231 -21.87 3.93 -17.53
CA PRO A 231 -21.89 4.67 -16.26
C PRO A 231 -21.50 3.78 -15.06
N HIS A 232 -20.45 4.16 -14.32
CA HIS A 232 -19.82 3.32 -13.30
C HIS A 232 -20.79 2.99 -12.17
N GLY A 233 -21.44 4.01 -11.59
CA GLY A 233 -22.29 3.84 -10.42
C GLY A 233 -23.54 3.01 -10.67
N ARG A 234 -24.19 3.17 -11.83
CA ARG A 234 -25.40 2.39 -12.18
C ARG A 234 -25.10 0.91 -12.39
N ASN A 235 -23.99 0.61 -13.07
CA ASN A 235 -23.55 -0.77 -13.28
C ASN A 235 -23.15 -1.42 -11.96
N ALA A 236 -22.37 -0.74 -11.12
CA ALA A 236 -22.01 -1.22 -9.78
C ALA A 236 -23.23 -1.49 -8.89
N ALA A 237 -24.20 -0.58 -8.86
CA ALA A 237 -25.43 -0.74 -8.07
C ALA A 237 -26.30 -1.92 -8.54
N THR A 238 -26.33 -2.18 -9.86
CA THR A 238 -27.11 -3.30 -10.41
C THR A 238 -26.44 -4.63 -10.07
N THR A 239 -25.12 -4.70 -10.21
CA THR A 239 -24.34 -5.88 -9.83
C THR A 239 -24.44 -6.17 -8.33
N LEU A 240 -24.39 -5.15 -7.47
CA LEU A 240 -24.56 -5.31 -6.03
C LEU A 240 -25.94 -5.89 -5.67
N ALA A 241 -27.00 -5.47 -6.37
CA ALA A 241 -28.35 -6.00 -6.16
C ALA A 241 -28.45 -7.47 -6.56
N VAL A 242 -27.89 -7.85 -7.72
CA VAL A 242 -27.91 -9.23 -8.21
C VAL A 242 -27.11 -10.15 -7.30
N LEU A 243 -25.89 -9.75 -6.93
CA LEU A 243 -25.04 -10.54 -6.03
C LEU A 243 -25.62 -10.61 -4.61
N GLY A 244 -26.25 -9.54 -4.12
CA GLY A 244 -27.00 -9.55 -2.87
C GLY A 244 -28.15 -10.57 -2.88
N ALA A 245 -28.94 -10.61 -3.94
CA ALA A 245 -30.03 -11.58 -4.08
C ALA A 245 -29.52 -13.03 -4.15
N ILE A 246 -28.45 -13.28 -4.91
CA ILE A 246 -27.78 -14.59 -4.97
C ILE A 246 -27.30 -14.99 -3.57
N ALA A 247 -26.60 -14.10 -2.88
CA ALA A 247 -26.02 -14.36 -1.56
C ALA A 247 -27.08 -14.69 -0.51
N ILE A 248 -28.15 -13.89 -0.46
CA ILE A 248 -29.30 -14.13 0.43
C ILE A 248 -29.92 -15.50 0.16
N THR A 249 -30.14 -15.84 -1.11
CA THR A 249 -30.79 -17.10 -1.49
C THR A 249 -29.93 -18.30 -1.12
N LEU A 250 -28.64 -18.26 -1.43
CA LEU A 250 -27.69 -19.33 -1.08
C LEU A 250 -27.54 -19.48 0.45
N PHE A 251 -27.40 -18.36 1.16
CA PHE A 251 -27.24 -18.36 2.61
C PHE A 251 -28.46 -18.95 3.34
N LEU A 252 -29.67 -18.58 2.93
CA LEU A 252 -30.90 -19.16 3.46
C LEU A 252 -31.04 -20.64 3.10
N GLY A 253 -30.72 -21.01 1.86
CA GLY A 253 -30.76 -22.40 1.41
C GLY A 253 -29.82 -23.32 2.17
N VAL A 254 -28.56 -22.91 2.34
CA VAL A 254 -27.56 -23.66 3.13
C VAL A 254 -27.97 -23.74 4.60
N SER A 255 -28.50 -22.64 5.17
CA SER A 255 -28.96 -22.63 6.57
C SER A 255 -30.17 -23.54 6.79
N TYR A 256 -31.09 -23.62 5.82
CA TYR A 256 -32.21 -24.55 5.83
C TYR A 256 -31.71 -26.00 5.79
N LEU A 257 -30.85 -26.34 4.82
CA LEU A 257 -30.30 -27.69 4.70
C LEU A 257 -29.48 -28.08 5.92
N ALA A 258 -28.72 -27.16 6.52
CA ALA A 258 -27.97 -27.46 7.74
C ALA A 258 -28.85 -27.95 8.90
N VAL A 259 -30.04 -27.36 9.06
CA VAL A 259 -31.00 -27.76 10.10
C VAL A 259 -31.66 -29.10 9.76
N HIS A 260 -32.16 -29.24 8.52
CA HIS A 260 -32.94 -30.41 8.10
C HIS A 260 -32.08 -31.66 7.88
N GLU A 261 -30.85 -31.51 7.42
CA GLU A 261 -29.91 -32.63 7.24
C GLU A 261 -29.13 -32.95 8.52
N HIS A 262 -29.38 -32.21 9.62
CA HIS A 262 -28.67 -32.33 10.90
C HIS A 262 -27.15 -32.13 10.80
N ALA A 263 -26.68 -31.28 9.89
CA ALA A 263 -25.28 -30.90 9.80
C ALA A 263 -24.87 -30.09 11.04
N ARG A 264 -23.69 -30.38 11.61
CA ARG A 264 -23.21 -29.75 12.84
C ARG A 264 -21.73 -29.36 12.72
N PRO A 265 -21.27 -28.36 13.48
CA PRO A 265 -19.85 -27.99 13.48
C PRO A 265 -18.96 -29.17 13.87
N SER A 266 -17.88 -29.34 13.11
CA SER A 266 -16.89 -30.40 13.29
C SER A 266 -15.48 -29.80 13.28
N GLN A 267 -14.53 -30.49 13.93
CA GLN A 267 -13.13 -30.11 13.87
C GLN A 267 -12.45 -30.45 12.54
N THR A 268 -13.01 -31.40 11.79
CA THR A 268 -12.35 -32.01 10.62
C THR A 268 -13.11 -31.79 9.30
N ALA A 269 -14.39 -31.42 9.34
CA ALA A 269 -15.20 -31.22 8.14
C ALA A 269 -16.11 -29.99 8.26
N SER A 270 -16.09 -29.10 7.25
CA SER A 270 -17.00 -27.95 7.20
C SER A 270 -18.46 -28.36 7.07
N VAL A 271 -19.38 -27.51 7.52
CA VAL A 271 -20.84 -27.75 7.41
C VAL A 271 -21.26 -27.89 5.95
N VAL A 272 -20.70 -27.06 5.06
CA VAL A 272 -20.96 -27.18 3.61
C VAL A 272 -20.46 -28.51 3.05
N SER A 273 -19.30 -29.01 3.52
CA SER A 273 -18.82 -30.35 3.15
C SER A 273 -19.74 -31.46 3.63
N GLN A 274 -20.25 -31.37 4.85
CA GLN A 274 -21.19 -32.34 5.40
C GLN A 274 -22.50 -32.39 4.60
N ILE A 275 -23.10 -31.23 4.31
CA ILE A 275 -24.32 -31.11 3.48
C ILE A 275 -24.05 -31.66 2.07
N ALA A 276 -22.93 -31.26 1.46
CA ALA A 276 -22.57 -31.74 0.12
C ALA A 276 -22.36 -33.26 0.07
N ARG A 277 -21.78 -33.85 1.12
CA ARG A 277 -21.57 -35.30 1.19
C ARG A 277 -22.87 -36.06 1.40
N ALA A 278 -23.79 -35.52 2.20
CA ALA A 278 -25.12 -36.09 2.41
C ALA A 278 -25.96 -36.00 1.12
N THR A 279 -25.97 -34.84 0.48
CA THR A 279 -26.71 -34.61 -0.77
C THR A 279 -26.15 -35.42 -1.93
N PHE A 280 -24.83 -35.58 -2.03
CA PHE A 280 -24.13 -36.32 -3.09
C PHE A 280 -23.26 -37.46 -2.52
N PRO A 281 -23.87 -38.61 -2.16
CA PRO A 281 -23.16 -39.73 -1.53
C PRO A 281 -22.05 -40.31 -2.41
N ALA A 282 -21.00 -40.82 -1.75
CA ALA A 282 -19.93 -41.56 -2.42
C ALA A 282 -20.51 -42.80 -3.14
N GLY A 283 -20.05 -43.07 -4.37
CA GLY A 283 -20.55 -44.17 -5.19
C GLY A 283 -21.78 -43.84 -6.05
N SER A 284 -22.42 -42.67 -5.86
CA SER A 284 -23.47 -42.19 -6.77
C SER A 284 -22.90 -41.56 -8.04
N GLY A 285 -23.64 -41.59 -9.15
CA GLY A 285 -23.27 -40.88 -10.39
C GLY A 285 -23.12 -39.36 -10.23
N ALA A 286 -23.66 -38.80 -9.14
CA ALA A 286 -23.55 -37.39 -8.77
C ALA A 286 -22.36 -37.08 -7.83
N SER A 287 -21.55 -38.07 -7.45
CA SER A 287 -20.44 -37.89 -6.49
C SER A 287 -19.39 -36.87 -6.94
N PHE A 288 -19.23 -36.63 -8.23
CA PHE A 288 -18.35 -35.57 -8.75
C PHE A 288 -18.78 -34.15 -8.30
N LEU A 289 -20.07 -33.92 -8.03
CA LEU A 289 -20.58 -32.64 -7.56
C LEU A 289 -20.06 -32.29 -6.17
N TYR A 290 -19.86 -33.28 -5.28
CA TYR A 290 -19.22 -33.05 -3.99
C TYR A 290 -17.81 -32.47 -4.15
N TYR A 291 -16.97 -33.08 -5.00
CA TYR A 291 -15.62 -32.59 -5.30
C TYR A 291 -15.64 -31.21 -5.94
N THR A 292 -16.63 -30.97 -6.81
CA THR A 292 -16.84 -29.66 -7.45
C THR A 292 -17.17 -28.58 -6.42
N VAL A 293 -18.06 -28.85 -5.45
CA VAL A 293 -18.37 -27.92 -4.35
C VAL A 293 -17.11 -27.60 -3.53
N GLN A 294 -16.33 -28.60 -3.13
CA GLN A 294 -15.11 -28.37 -2.35
C GLN A 294 -14.05 -27.56 -3.12
N ALA A 295 -13.78 -27.93 -4.37
CA ALA A 295 -12.78 -27.25 -5.20
C ALA A 295 -13.19 -25.80 -5.48
N THR A 296 -14.46 -25.55 -5.83
CA THR A 296 -14.96 -24.20 -6.07
C THR A 296 -15.00 -23.36 -4.80
N THR A 297 -15.27 -23.97 -3.64
CA THR A 297 -15.20 -23.32 -2.31
C THR A 297 -13.78 -22.85 -1.99
N LEU A 298 -12.76 -23.68 -2.22
CA LEU A 298 -11.36 -23.25 -2.10
C LEU A 298 -11.07 -22.06 -3.01
N LEU A 299 -11.43 -22.16 -4.29
CA LEU A 299 -11.09 -21.13 -5.28
C LEU A 299 -11.76 -19.79 -4.98
N ILE A 300 -13.04 -19.78 -4.56
CA ILE A 300 -13.74 -18.55 -4.24
C ILE A 300 -13.18 -17.88 -2.97
N LEU A 301 -12.70 -18.67 -2.01
CA LEU A 301 -12.06 -18.16 -0.79
C LEU A 301 -10.64 -17.63 -1.06
N VAL A 302 -9.86 -18.29 -1.91
CA VAL A 302 -8.59 -17.74 -2.41
C VAL A 302 -8.83 -16.42 -3.15
N LEU A 303 -9.91 -16.34 -3.92
CA LEU A 303 -10.31 -15.11 -4.61
C LEU A 303 -10.70 -14.01 -3.62
N ALA A 304 -11.39 -14.36 -2.53
CA ALA A 304 -11.73 -13.43 -1.44
C ALA A 304 -10.48 -12.83 -0.81
N ALA A 305 -9.47 -13.66 -0.48
CA ALA A 305 -8.18 -13.17 -0.02
C ALA A 305 -7.53 -12.21 -1.03
N ASN A 306 -7.58 -12.54 -2.33
CA ASN A 306 -7.03 -11.68 -3.37
C ASN A 306 -7.67 -10.28 -3.44
N THR A 307 -8.96 -10.15 -3.13
CA THR A 307 -9.61 -8.82 -3.11
C THR A 307 -8.99 -7.88 -2.07
N SER A 308 -8.53 -8.43 -0.94
CA SER A 308 -7.87 -7.66 0.11
C SER A 308 -6.48 -7.19 -0.30
N PHE A 309 -5.77 -8.00 -1.11
CA PHE A 309 -4.49 -7.61 -1.74
C PHE A 309 -4.62 -6.44 -2.72
N GLN A 310 -5.82 -6.14 -3.21
CA GLN A 310 -6.11 -4.95 -4.00
C GLN A 310 -6.62 -3.79 -3.14
N GLY A 311 -7.48 -4.09 -2.16
CA GLY A 311 -8.14 -3.10 -1.31
C GLY A 311 -7.21 -2.43 -0.29
N PHE A 312 -6.46 -3.21 0.49
CA PHE A 312 -5.60 -2.70 1.55
C PHE A 312 -4.53 -1.73 1.04
N PRO A 313 -3.73 -2.06 -0.01
CA PRO A 313 -2.67 -1.16 -0.45
C PRO A 313 -3.22 0.15 -1.01
N ARG A 314 -4.37 0.11 -1.70
CA ARG A 314 -5.05 1.31 -2.21
C ARG A 314 -5.54 2.21 -1.06
N LEU A 315 -6.12 1.63 -0.01
CA LEU A 315 -6.55 2.39 1.17
C LEU A 315 -5.36 2.97 1.95
N ALA A 316 -4.30 2.19 2.15
CA ALA A 316 -3.07 2.65 2.78
C ALA A 316 -2.43 3.80 1.99
N ALA A 317 -2.43 3.73 0.66
CA ALA A 317 -1.97 4.80 -0.21
C ALA A 317 -2.84 6.07 -0.08
N LEU A 318 -4.17 5.94 0.03
CA LEU A 318 -5.07 7.08 0.26
C LEU A 318 -4.77 7.76 1.61
N LEU A 319 -4.61 7.00 2.69
CA LEU A 319 -4.22 7.54 4.00
C LEU A 319 -2.85 8.22 3.98
N ALA A 320 -1.89 7.65 3.25
CA ALA A 320 -0.56 8.23 3.12
C ALA A 320 -0.59 9.55 2.33
N ARG A 321 -1.41 9.64 1.28
CA ARG A 321 -1.66 10.91 0.54
C ARG A 321 -2.25 11.99 1.44
N ASP A 322 -3.11 11.60 2.38
CA ASP A 322 -3.71 12.49 3.36
C ASP A 322 -2.81 12.78 4.58
N ASN A 323 -1.54 12.34 4.55
CA ASN A 323 -0.56 12.46 5.63
C ASN A 323 -0.96 11.76 6.96
N PHE A 324 -1.81 10.73 6.89
CA PHE A 324 -2.18 9.87 8.03
C PHE A 324 -1.41 8.55 8.07
N ALA A 325 -0.65 8.22 7.04
CA ALA A 325 0.22 7.04 7.00
C ALA A 325 1.60 7.42 6.42
N PRO A 326 2.64 6.58 6.63
CA PRO A 326 3.94 6.79 6.03
C PRO A 326 3.83 6.99 4.50
N ARG A 327 4.54 8.00 3.98
CA ARG A 327 4.54 8.32 2.53
C ARG A 327 4.95 7.16 1.63
N GLN A 328 5.57 6.11 2.19
CA GLN A 328 6.02 4.91 1.50
C GLN A 328 4.88 4.08 0.90
N PHE A 329 3.67 4.19 1.46
CA PHE A 329 2.50 3.52 0.91
C PHE A 329 2.02 4.16 -0.40
N THR A 330 2.50 5.36 -0.77
CA THR A 330 2.19 5.97 -2.07
C THR A 330 3.09 5.47 -3.20
N ASN A 331 4.18 4.76 -2.89
CA ASN A 331 5.13 4.31 -3.89
C ASN A 331 4.52 3.16 -4.70
N LEU A 332 4.50 3.34 -6.02
CA LEU A 332 4.19 2.29 -6.99
C LEU A 332 5.49 1.57 -7.33
N GLY A 333 5.51 0.23 -7.27
CA GLY A 333 6.64 -0.55 -7.76
C GLY A 333 6.69 -0.57 -9.29
N ASP A 334 7.70 -1.22 -9.86
CA ASP A 334 7.98 -1.27 -11.31
C ASP A 334 6.80 -1.82 -12.16
N ARG A 335 5.88 -2.56 -11.52
CA ARG A 335 4.66 -3.11 -12.13
C ARG A 335 3.41 -2.26 -11.86
N LEU A 336 3.57 -1.03 -11.37
CA LEU A 336 2.50 -0.10 -10.98
C LEU A 336 1.57 -0.65 -9.88
N VAL A 337 2.12 -1.43 -8.94
CA VAL A 337 1.39 -1.97 -7.78
C VAL A 337 1.97 -1.39 -6.47
N PHE A 338 1.13 -1.14 -5.48
CA PHE A 338 1.52 -0.66 -4.15
C PHE A 338 2.18 -1.76 -3.30
N SER A 339 3.43 -2.12 -3.63
CA SER A 339 4.15 -3.26 -3.05
C SER A 339 4.26 -3.23 -1.52
N ASN A 340 4.54 -2.05 -0.94
CA ASN A 340 4.68 -1.91 0.51
C ASN A 340 3.38 -2.27 1.27
N GLY A 341 2.23 -1.86 0.73
CA GLY A 341 0.93 -2.21 1.30
C GLY A 341 0.67 -3.71 1.27
N MET A 342 1.01 -4.38 0.16
CA MET A 342 0.81 -5.82 0.02
C MET A 342 1.70 -6.63 0.96
N LEU A 343 2.96 -6.22 1.13
CA LEU A 343 3.88 -6.89 2.05
C LEU A 343 3.41 -6.76 3.50
N VAL A 344 2.99 -5.57 3.94
CA VAL A 344 2.43 -5.36 5.28
C VAL A 344 1.19 -6.23 5.50
N LEU A 345 0.27 -6.25 4.53
CA LEU A 345 -0.92 -7.12 4.58
C LEU A 345 -0.53 -8.60 4.73
N ALA A 346 0.40 -9.08 3.90
CA ALA A 346 0.86 -10.46 3.91
C ALA A 346 1.51 -10.84 5.25
N THR A 347 2.37 -9.97 5.79
CA THR A 347 3.03 -10.21 7.08
C THR A 347 2.01 -10.28 8.22
N LEU A 348 1.07 -9.34 8.28
CA LEU A 348 0.05 -9.34 9.34
C LEU A 348 -0.90 -10.53 9.21
N ALA A 349 -1.37 -10.86 8.00
CA ALA A 349 -2.24 -12.01 7.78
C ALA A 349 -1.51 -13.33 8.07
N GLY A 350 -0.26 -13.46 7.63
CA GLY A 350 0.58 -14.63 7.92
C GLY A 350 0.83 -14.82 9.42
N LEU A 351 1.08 -13.73 10.15
CA LEU A 351 1.22 -13.75 11.60
C LEU A 351 -0.06 -14.25 12.28
N LEU A 352 -1.24 -13.77 11.86
CA LEU A 352 -2.51 -14.26 12.40
C LEU A 352 -2.76 -15.74 12.08
N ILE A 353 -2.50 -16.18 10.84
CA ILE A 353 -2.61 -17.60 10.45
C ILE A 353 -1.71 -18.47 11.33
N TRP A 354 -0.47 -18.02 11.61
CA TRP A 354 0.47 -18.75 12.45
C TRP A 354 0.03 -18.77 13.92
N ILE A 355 -0.30 -17.62 14.52
CA ILE A 355 -0.73 -17.50 15.93
C ILE A 355 -1.96 -18.38 16.21
N TYR A 356 -2.96 -18.33 15.33
CA TYR A 356 -4.21 -19.09 15.50
C TYR A 356 -4.13 -20.49 14.89
N SER A 357 -2.95 -20.95 14.47
CA SER A 357 -2.73 -22.29 13.89
C SER A 357 -3.71 -22.63 12.76
N ALA A 358 -4.03 -21.66 11.91
CA ALA A 358 -5.02 -21.72 10.83
C ALA A 358 -6.42 -22.19 11.26
N ASN A 359 -6.81 -21.96 12.52
CA ASN A 359 -8.13 -22.33 13.03
C ASN A 359 -9.19 -21.30 12.61
N VAL A 360 -10.09 -21.73 11.72
CA VAL A 360 -11.15 -20.91 11.13
C VAL A 360 -12.05 -20.30 12.20
N ASN A 361 -12.51 -21.09 13.17
CA ASN A 361 -13.43 -20.64 14.22
C ASN A 361 -12.82 -19.53 15.10
N SER A 362 -11.53 -19.66 15.42
CA SER A 362 -10.80 -18.67 16.22
C SER A 362 -10.57 -17.38 15.44
N LEU A 363 -10.21 -17.48 14.15
CA LEU A 363 -10.00 -16.32 13.28
C LEU A 363 -11.31 -15.56 13.00
N ILE A 364 -12.42 -16.27 12.77
CA ILE A 364 -13.74 -15.67 12.56
C ILE A 364 -14.22 -14.92 13.80
N HIS A 365 -13.83 -15.33 15.00
CA HIS A 365 -14.18 -14.59 16.21
C HIS A 365 -13.58 -13.19 16.28
N LEU A 366 -12.46 -12.94 15.60
CA LEU A 366 -11.84 -11.62 15.49
C LEU A 366 -12.49 -10.77 14.38
N TYR A 367 -13.15 -11.44 13.43
CA TYR A 367 -13.73 -10.85 12.24
C TYR A 367 -15.07 -10.14 12.54
N VAL A 368 -15.59 -9.33 11.60
CA VAL A 368 -16.91 -8.64 11.63
C VAL A 368 -16.99 -7.25 12.30
N ILE A 369 -16.13 -6.91 13.26
CA ILE A 369 -16.19 -5.57 13.92
C ILE A 369 -15.91 -4.44 12.91
N GLY A 370 -14.91 -4.65 12.04
CA GLY A 370 -14.45 -3.65 11.08
C GLY A 370 -15.53 -3.28 10.06
N VAL A 371 -16.10 -4.27 9.38
CA VAL A 371 -17.08 -4.07 8.32
C VAL A 371 -18.33 -3.31 8.79
N PHE A 372 -18.89 -3.64 9.96
CA PHE A 372 -20.07 -2.93 10.47
C PHE A 372 -19.78 -1.51 10.92
N THR A 373 -18.59 -1.26 11.47
CA THR A 373 -18.15 0.10 11.79
C THR A 373 -18.05 0.95 10.53
N ALA A 374 -17.45 0.41 9.47
CA ALA A 374 -17.35 1.08 8.18
C ALA A 374 -18.72 1.30 7.53
N PHE A 375 -19.63 0.31 7.58
CA PHE A 375 -21.00 0.45 7.08
C PHE A 375 -21.74 1.56 7.82
N THR A 376 -21.71 1.55 9.15
CA THR A 376 -22.39 2.55 9.99
C THR A 376 -21.93 3.97 9.61
N LEU A 377 -20.62 4.17 9.49
CA LEU A 377 -20.02 5.46 9.15
C LEU A 377 -20.33 5.89 7.70
N SER A 378 -20.26 4.97 6.75
CA SER A 378 -20.62 5.23 5.35
C SER A 378 -22.08 5.66 5.24
N GLN A 379 -22.99 4.93 5.90
CA GLN A 379 -24.42 5.21 5.85
C GLN A 379 -24.78 6.51 6.57
N ALA A 380 -24.21 6.77 7.73
CA ALA A 380 -24.36 8.06 8.42
C ALA A 380 -23.83 9.24 7.56
N GLY A 381 -22.72 9.03 6.85
CA GLY A 381 -22.18 9.99 5.87
C GLY A 381 -23.15 10.26 4.73
N MET A 382 -23.76 9.21 4.16
CA MET A 382 -24.75 9.35 3.10
C MET A 382 -26.02 10.09 3.54
N VAL A 383 -26.46 9.94 4.79
CA VAL A 383 -27.58 10.74 5.32
C VAL A 383 -27.26 12.23 5.27
N ARG A 384 -26.04 12.64 5.64
CA ARG A 384 -25.59 14.04 5.51
C ARG A 384 -25.43 14.47 4.07
N TYR A 385 -24.92 13.60 3.21
CA TYR A 385 -24.80 13.85 1.77
C TYR A 385 -26.16 14.22 1.16
N TRP A 386 -27.20 13.40 1.38
CA TRP A 386 -28.53 13.65 0.82
C TRP A 386 -29.20 14.90 1.38
N LYS A 387 -28.97 15.23 2.67
CA LYS A 387 -29.44 16.48 3.27
C LYS A 387 -28.80 17.73 2.65
N ARG A 388 -27.57 17.60 2.14
CA ARG A 388 -26.81 18.67 1.48
C ARG A 388 -27.19 18.84 0.00
N VAL A 389 -27.22 17.75 -0.77
CA VAL A 389 -27.45 17.81 -2.24
C VAL A 389 -28.93 18.04 -2.59
N ARG A 390 -29.88 17.52 -1.79
CA ARG A 390 -31.33 17.75 -1.93
C ARG A 390 -31.96 17.43 -3.31
N GLU A 391 -31.41 16.46 -4.04
CA GLU A 391 -31.99 15.93 -5.28
C GLU A 391 -33.44 15.39 -5.12
N PRO A 392 -34.22 15.23 -6.21
CA PRO A 392 -35.53 14.59 -6.16
C PRO A 392 -35.49 13.23 -5.44
N GLY A 393 -36.35 13.06 -4.43
CA GLY A 393 -36.37 11.86 -3.60
C GLY A 393 -35.30 11.79 -2.49
N TRP A 394 -34.59 12.88 -2.20
CA TRP A 394 -33.54 12.90 -1.16
C TRP A 394 -34.04 12.46 0.22
N ARG A 395 -35.31 12.74 0.59
CA ARG A 395 -35.89 12.33 1.89
C ARG A 395 -35.97 10.82 2.01
N TYR A 396 -36.44 10.16 0.96
CA TYR A 396 -36.52 8.70 0.90
C TYR A 396 -35.12 8.07 0.92
N ARG A 397 -34.19 8.59 0.12
CA ARG A 397 -32.79 8.13 0.10
C ARG A 397 -32.10 8.32 1.46
N ALA A 398 -32.32 9.47 2.11
CA ALA A 398 -31.83 9.73 3.46
C ALA A 398 -32.47 8.79 4.50
N LEU A 399 -33.76 8.47 4.37
CA LEU A 399 -34.45 7.53 5.27
C LEU A 399 -33.85 6.12 5.14
N VAL A 400 -33.66 5.61 3.92
CA VAL A 400 -33.04 4.29 3.70
C VAL A 400 -31.64 4.22 4.31
N ASN A 401 -30.79 5.24 4.07
CA ASN A 401 -29.47 5.28 4.70
C ASN A 401 -29.53 5.49 6.21
N GLY A 402 -30.54 6.17 6.74
CA GLY A 402 -30.77 6.32 8.18
C GLY A 402 -31.14 5.00 8.84
N ILE A 403 -32.02 4.20 8.22
CA ILE A 403 -32.36 2.85 8.66
C ILE A 403 -31.10 1.97 8.59
N GLY A 404 -30.34 2.04 7.48
CA GLY A 404 -29.09 1.32 7.33
C GLY A 404 -28.06 1.66 8.40
N ALA A 405 -27.83 2.95 8.67
CA ALA A 405 -26.91 3.42 9.70
C ALA A 405 -27.34 2.95 11.11
N THR A 406 -28.64 2.98 11.40
CA THR A 406 -29.17 2.54 12.70
C THR A 406 -29.04 1.04 12.86
N ALA A 407 -29.47 0.26 11.87
CA ALA A 407 -29.38 -1.20 11.90
C ALA A 407 -27.92 -1.68 12.02
N THR A 408 -27.03 -1.16 11.17
CA THR A 408 -25.60 -1.52 11.22
C THR A 408 -24.91 -1.02 12.48
N GLY A 409 -25.30 0.13 13.04
CA GLY A 409 -24.76 0.64 14.30
C GLY A 409 -25.19 -0.18 15.52
N VAL A 410 -26.45 -0.62 15.56
CA VAL A 410 -26.94 -1.56 16.59
C VAL A 410 -26.17 -2.88 16.51
N VAL A 411 -26.00 -3.42 15.30
CA VAL A 411 -25.23 -4.66 15.11
C VAL A 411 -23.75 -4.48 15.46
N ALA A 412 -23.13 -3.36 15.08
CA ALA A 412 -21.75 -3.05 15.48
C ALA A 412 -21.60 -3.04 17.00
N THR A 413 -22.56 -2.45 17.72
CA THR A 413 -22.57 -2.42 19.19
C THR A 413 -22.70 -3.82 19.77
N ILE A 414 -23.64 -4.63 19.25
CA ILE A 414 -23.81 -6.03 19.66
C ILE A 414 -22.52 -6.83 19.43
N VAL A 415 -21.89 -6.69 18.27
CA VAL A 415 -20.64 -7.38 17.93
C VAL A 415 -19.53 -6.95 18.90
N ILE A 416 -19.33 -5.65 19.12
CA ILE A 416 -18.30 -5.15 20.05
C ILE A 416 -18.50 -5.72 21.45
N VAL A 417 -19.72 -5.66 21.99
CA VAL A 417 -20.02 -6.15 23.35
C VAL A 417 -19.83 -7.67 23.45
N THR A 418 -20.41 -8.43 22.52
CA THR A 418 -20.36 -9.91 22.56
C THR A 418 -18.95 -10.45 22.33
N LYS A 419 -18.16 -9.83 21.44
CA LYS A 419 -16.78 -10.25 21.16
C LYS A 419 -15.82 -9.86 22.28
N PHE A 420 -15.98 -8.67 22.86
CA PHE A 420 -15.17 -8.25 24.01
C PHE A 420 -15.39 -9.19 25.20
N ALA A 421 -16.66 -9.53 25.50
CA ALA A 421 -17.00 -10.50 26.54
C ALA A 421 -16.46 -11.92 26.26
N ALA A 422 -16.30 -12.29 24.98
CA ALA A 422 -15.72 -13.57 24.57
C ALA A 422 -14.18 -13.59 24.54
N GLY A 423 -13.51 -12.51 24.96
CA GLY A 423 -12.05 -12.42 24.99
C GLY A 423 -11.39 -12.04 23.65
N ALA A 424 -12.17 -11.72 22.62
CA ALA A 424 -11.68 -11.30 21.31
C ALA A 424 -11.41 -9.78 21.25
N TRP A 425 -10.54 -9.29 22.15
CA TRP A 425 -10.26 -7.86 22.32
C TRP A 425 -9.30 -7.27 21.28
N LEU A 426 -8.59 -8.12 20.52
CA LEU A 426 -7.50 -7.70 19.61
C LEU A 426 -7.96 -6.61 18.63
N VAL A 427 -9.11 -6.80 17.97
CA VAL A 427 -9.60 -5.85 16.95
C VAL A 427 -10.17 -4.58 17.57
N THR A 428 -10.87 -4.72 18.70
CA THR A 428 -11.40 -3.58 19.48
C THR A 428 -10.28 -2.66 19.97
N VAL A 429 -9.09 -3.21 20.26
CA VAL A 429 -7.90 -2.45 20.64
C VAL A 429 -7.11 -1.96 19.42
N ALA A 430 -7.02 -2.76 18.36
CA ALA A 430 -6.29 -2.41 17.15
C ALA A 430 -6.85 -1.14 16.46
N ILE A 431 -8.17 -0.99 16.37
CA ILE A 431 -8.79 0.17 15.71
C ILE A 431 -8.39 1.51 16.38
N PRO A 432 -8.58 1.71 17.70
CA PRO A 432 -8.09 2.91 18.39
C PRO A 432 -6.59 3.13 18.25
N LEU A 433 -5.76 2.08 18.35
CA LEU A 433 -4.31 2.19 18.20
C LEU A 433 -3.91 2.66 16.80
N LEU A 434 -4.55 2.13 15.76
CA LEU A 434 -4.33 2.57 14.38
C LEU A 434 -4.76 4.04 14.19
N VAL A 435 -5.89 4.45 14.76
CA VAL A 435 -6.33 5.87 14.72
C VAL A 435 -5.32 6.78 15.42
N LEU A 436 -4.83 6.39 16.60
CA LEU A 436 -3.79 7.13 17.33
C LEU A 436 -2.48 7.20 16.54
N ALA A 437 -2.06 6.09 15.91
CA ALA A 437 -0.90 6.06 15.04
C ALA A 437 -1.05 7.01 13.85
N CYS A 438 -2.23 7.06 13.22
CA CYS A 438 -2.53 8.00 12.15
C CYS A 438 -2.41 9.46 12.61
N TYR A 439 -2.93 9.80 13.79
CA TYR A 439 -2.78 11.14 14.37
C TYR A 439 -1.33 11.45 14.74
N ALA A 440 -0.57 10.49 15.25
CA ALA A 440 0.84 10.66 15.57
C ALA A 440 1.67 10.98 14.32
N VAL A 441 1.43 10.24 13.22
CA VAL A 441 2.07 10.49 11.92
C VAL A 441 1.71 11.88 11.38
N ARG A 442 0.43 12.26 11.41
CA ARG A 442 -0.01 13.59 10.96
C ARG A 442 0.57 14.71 11.81
N ARG A 443 0.64 14.54 13.14
CA ARG A 443 1.25 15.50 14.06
C ARG A 443 2.73 15.67 13.76
N HIS A 444 3.44 14.56 13.51
CA HIS A 444 4.86 14.58 13.12
C HIS A 444 5.08 15.34 11.82
N TYR A 445 4.33 15.04 10.76
CA TYR A 445 4.46 15.73 9.48
C TYR A 445 4.10 17.22 9.57
N ARG A 446 3.04 17.58 10.30
CA ARG A 446 2.71 19.00 10.56
C ARG A 446 3.76 19.72 11.40
N GLY A 447 4.41 19.02 12.33
CA GLY A 447 5.52 19.57 13.11
C GLY A 447 6.72 19.91 12.22
N ILE A 448 7.08 18.99 11.31
CA ILE A 448 8.18 19.19 10.37
C ILE A 448 7.86 20.30 9.37
N ALA A 449 6.68 20.29 8.74
CA ALA A 449 6.29 21.30 7.78
C ALA A 449 6.34 22.72 8.37
N ARG A 450 5.81 22.90 9.60
CA ARG A 450 5.87 24.19 10.29
C ARG A 450 7.31 24.65 10.56
N ARG A 451 8.20 23.74 10.98
CA ARG A 451 9.62 24.06 11.21
C ARG A 451 10.36 24.41 9.92
N LEU A 452 10.05 23.71 8.82
CA LEU A 452 10.65 23.98 7.52
C LEU A 452 10.16 25.29 6.92
N HIS A 453 8.88 25.65 7.08
CA HIS A 453 8.38 26.95 6.61
C HIS A 453 8.95 28.09 7.48
N ALA A 454 8.97 27.94 8.81
CA ALA A 454 9.55 28.96 9.69
C ALA A 454 11.05 29.20 9.44
N GLY A 455 11.80 28.15 9.06
CA GLY A 455 13.22 28.28 8.70
C GLY A 455 13.46 28.85 7.30
N ALA A 456 12.44 28.92 6.44
CA ALA A 456 12.62 29.38 5.06
C ALA A 456 13.05 30.86 5.03
N ASP A 457 12.35 31.71 5.80
CA ASP A 457 12.68 33.14 5.92
C ASP A 457 14.09 33.36 6.47
N ALA A 458 14.50 32.56 7.44
CA ALA A 458 15.85 32.64 8.02
C ALA A 458 16.93 32.28 6.98
N VAL A 459 16.71 31.24 6.18
CA VAL A 459 17.65 30.84 5.12
C VAL A 459 17.69 31.86 3.97
N VAL A 460 16.55 32.49 3.65
CA VAL A 460 16.47 33.57 2.64
C VAL A 460 17.22 34.82 3.13
N ALA A 461 17.09 35.17 4.41
CA ALA A 461 17.72 36.35 5.01
C ALA A 461 19.22 36.14 5.35
N ALA A 462 19.74 34.92 5.21
CA ALA A 462 21.12 34.59 5.55
C ALA A 462 22.13 35.37 4.68
N PRO A 463 23.36 35.60 5.18
CA PRO A 463 24.42 36.26 4.41
C PRO A 463 24.71 35.58 3.06
N PRO A 464 25.39 36.26 2.12
CA PRO A 464 25.69 35.72 0.80
C PRO A 464 26.35 34.34 0.90
N PRO A 465 25.83 33.32 0.20
CA PRO A 465 26.30 31.98 0.38
C PRO A 465 27.73 31.81 -0.14
N ARG A 466 28.57 31.11 0.62
CA ARG A 466 29.95 30.76 0.27
C ARG A 466 30.09 29.26 0.15
N ASN A 467 30.93 28.80 -0.76
CA ASN A 467 31.22 27.38 -0.94
C ASN A 467 32.73 27.13 -0.96
N SER A 468 33.17 26.10 -0.24
CA SER A 468 34.53 25.57 -0.29
C SER A 468 34.50 24.17 -0.90
N THR A 469 35.25 23.95 -1.97
CA THR A 469 35.20 22.69 -2.73
C THR A 469 36.40 21.81 -2.42
N LEU A 470 36.13 20.57 -2.01
CA LEU A 470 37.10 19.49 -1.81
C LEU A 470 36.88 18.41 -2.88
N LEU A 471 37.93 18.05 -3.60
CA LEU A 471 37.91 16.95 -4.55
C LEU A 471 38.65 15.75 -3.96
N LEU A 472 37.95 14.63 -3.72
CA LEU A 472 38.59 13.40 -3.29
C LEU A 472 39.13 12.65 -4.51
N VAL A 473 40.44 12.47 -4.58
CA VAL A 473 41.11 11.75 -5.66
C VAL A 473 41.56 10.39 -5.13
N GLU A 474 40.87 9.30 -5.47
CA GLU A 474 41.29 7.94 -5.11
C GLU A 474 42.20 7.31 -6.20
N SER A 475 41.84 7.54 -7.46
CA SER A 475 42.53 7.09 -8.67
C SER A 475 42.52 8.20 -9.72
N ILE A 476 43.24 8.02 -10.84
CA ILE A 476 43.18 8.90 -12.01
C ILE A 476 42.51 8.08 -13.12
N ASP A 477 41.21 8.30 -13.27
CA ASP A 477 40.29 7.57 -14.16
C ASP A 477 39.23 8.53 -14.76
N GLU A 478 38.29 7.98 -15.54
CA GLU A 478 37.24 8.73 -16.22
C GLU A 478 36.32 9.49 -15.24
N ALA A 479 36.01 8.88 -14.08
CA ALA A 479 35.21 9.53 -13.04
C ALA A 479 35.94 10.73 -12.44
N THR A 480 37.25 10.59 -12.25
CA THR A 480 38.13 11.66 -11.75
C THR A 480 38.27 12.79 -12.76
N ALA A 481 38.28 12.49 -14.07
CA ALA A 481 38.26 13.49 -15.14
C ALA A 481 36.99 14.35 -15.08
N GLY A 482 35.82 13.70 -15.01
CA GLY A 482 34.53 14.40 -14.87
C GLY A 482 34.46 15.21 -13.57
N ALA A 483 34.96 14.64 -12.46
CA ALA A 483 34.97 15.33 -11.18
C ALA A 483 35.89 16.57 -11.19
N LEU A 484 37.05 16.49 -11.84
CA LEU A 484 37.94 17.63 -12.03
C LEU A 484 37.25 18.73 -12.87
N TRP A 485 36.69 18.37 -14.03
CA TRP A 485 35.95 19.31 -14.88
C TRP A 485 34.82 20.01 -14.11
N PHE A 486 34.00 19.24 -13.38
CA PHE A 486 32.93 19.78 -12.56
C PHE A 486 33.45 20.76 -11.50
N THR A 487 34.54 20.43 -10.81
CA THR A 487 35.14 21.30 -9.80
C THR A 487 35.71 22.59 -10.38
N GLU A 488 36.33 22.54 -11.55
CA GLU A 488 36.84 23.73 -12.25
C GLU A 488 35.69 24.63 -12.70
N GLN A 489 34.59 24.05 -13.18
CA GLN A 489 33.44 24.79 -13.67
C GLN A 489 32.59 25.41 -12.54
N THR A 490 32.62 24.83 -11.34
CA THR A 490 31.75 25.25 -10.22
C THR A 490 32.46 25.98 -9.09
N SER A 491 33.80 25.91 -9.01
CA SER A 491 34.53 26.53 -7.91
C SER A 491 35.04 27.94 -8.25
N ASN A 492 34.29 28.96 -7.81
CA ASN A 492 34.68 30.37 -8.00
C ASN A 492 35.92 30.79 -7.18
N ASN A 493 36.25 30.08 -6.10
CA ASN A 493 37.35 30.43 -5.18
C ASN A 493 38.48 29.36 -5.17
N GLY A 494 38.58 28.56 -6.22
CA GLY A 494 39.51 27.43 -6.29
C GLY A 494 39.05 26.22 -5.47
N PHE A 495 39.65 25.06 -5.70
CA PHE A 495 39.32 23.81 -5.01
C PHE A 495 40.58 23.20 -4.39
N ARG A 496 40.40 22.31 -3.40
CA ARG A 496 41.51 21.51 -2.84
C ARG A 496 41.36 20.06 -3.25
N ALA A 497 42.33 19.53 -3.97
CA ALA A 497 42.42 18.10 -4.27
C ALA A 497 43.06 17.38 -3.07
N ILE A 498 42.36 16.39 -2.51
CA ILE A 498 42.82 15.60 -1.37
C ILE A 498 42.91 14.11 -1.74
N HIS A 499 43.92 13.44 -1.20
CA HIS A 499 44.09 11.99 -1.31
C HIS A 499 44.38 11.40 0.06
N VAL A 500 43.70 10.30 0.42
CA VAL A 500 44.00 9.54 1.64
C VAL A 500 44.69 8.23 1.25
N PRO A 501 45.95 8.01 1.66
CA PRO A 501 46.67 6.78 1.37
C PRO A 501 45.97 5.55 1.97
N THR A 502 45.86 4.48 1.19
CA THR A 502 45.37 3.17 1.62
C THR A 502 46.38 2.07 1.25
N ARG A 503 46.18 0.84 1.74
CA ARG A 503 46.99 -0.31 1.33
C ARG A 503 46.82 -0.56 -0.17
N GLY A 504 47.81 -0.15 -0.97
CA GLY A 504 47.79 -0.25 -2.44
C GLY A 504 47.72 1.08 -3.20
N THR A 505 47.79 2.23 -2.52
CA THR A 505 47.89 3.54 -3.16
C THR A 505 49.09 3.64 -4.11
N ASP A 506 48.88 4.22 -5.30
CA ASP A 506 49.95 4.56 -6.25
C ASP A 506 50.89 5.61 -5.63
N PRO A 507 52.16 5.27 -5.32
CA PRO A 507 53.12 6.22 -4.75
C PRO A 507 53.43 7.40 -5.69
N GLY A 508 53.17 7.24 -7.00
CA GLY A 508 53.31 8.26 -8.04
C GLY A 508 52.05 9.09 -8.32
N ILE A 509 51.00 8.97 -7.50
CA ILE A 509 49.73 9.67 -7.77
C ILE A 509 49.87 11.20 -7.76
N LYS A 510 50.72 11.77 -6.89
CA LYS A 510 50.98 13.22 -6.80
C LYS A 510 51.52 13.81 -8.12
N PRO A 511 52.65 13.32 -8.67
CA PRO A 511 53.15 13.80 -9.97
C PRO A 511 52.21 13.53 -11.14
N ARG A 512 51.46 12.42 -11.12
CA ARG A 512 50.48 12.11 -12.16
C ARG A 512 49.28 13.05 -12.12
N TRP A 513 48.77 13.35 -10.92
CA TRP A 513 47.70 14.32 -10.71
C TRP A 513 48.09 15.70 -11.24
N PHE A 514 49.30 16.16 -10.90
CA PHE A 514 49.78 17.46 -11.33
C PHE A 514 49.75 17.59 -12.87
N ARG A 515 50.26 16.58 -13.58
CA ARG A 515 50.18 16.50 -15.05
C ARG A 515 48.75 16.37 -15.58
N PHE A 516 47.92 15.58 -14.90
CA PHE A 516 46.52 15.37 -15.27
C PHE A 516 45.67 16.63 -15.14
N SER A 517 46.00 17.49 -14.18
CA SER A 517 45.33 18.78 -13.92
C SER A 517 45.91 19.95 -14.73
N ASP A 518 46.64 19.68 -15.81
CA ASP A 518 47.38 20.70 -16.59
C ASP A 518 48.25 21.62 -15.72
N GLU A 519 48.87 21.06 -14.68
CA GLU A 519 49.74 21.77 -13.73
C GLU A 519 49.05 22.85 -12.89
N ARG A 520 47.70 22.82 -12.81
CA ARG A 520 46.90 23.83 -12.09
C ARG A 520 46.58 23.47 -10.65
N SER A 521 46.68 22.20 -10.27
CA SER A 521 46.22 21.71 -8.96
C SER A 521 47.25 20.82 -8.27
N HIS A 522 47.53 21.11 -7.00
CA HIS A 522 48.36 20.26 -6.15
C HIS A 522 47.50 19.27 -5.36
N LEU A 523 47.97 18.03 -5.28
CA LEU A 523 47.31 16.98 -4.50
C LEU A 523 47.83 16.96 -3.06
N GLU A 524 46.97 17.33 -2.10
CA GLU A 524 47.24 17.22 -0.67
C GLU A 524 47.05 15.77 -0.22
N VAL A 525 48.08 15.18 0.38
CA VAL A 525 48.02 13.80 0.90
C VAL A 525 47.79 13.87 2.41
N LEU A 526 46.66 13.32 2.84
CA LEU A 526 46.20 13.33 4.22
C LEU A 526 46.78 12.16 5.01
N ASP A 527 46.83 12.28 6.35
CA ASP A 527 47.16 11.15 7.21
C ASP A 527 45.98 10.15 7.23
N GLY A 528 46.24 8.93 6.76
CA GLY A 528 45.27 7.84 6.71
C GLY A 528 45.24 6.96 7.96
N SER A 529 46.00 7.29 9.01
CA SER A 529 46.16 6.49 10.24
C SER A 529 44.82 6.12 10.92
N LEU A 530 43.85 7.04 10.89
CA LEU A 530 42.50 6.86 11.45
C LEU A 530 41.48 6.31 10.44
N GLY A 531 41.88 6.09 9.18
CA GLY A 531 41.01 5.69 8.08
C GLY A 531 40.56 6.84 7.18
N VAL A 532 40.12 6.50 5.96
CA VAL A 532 39.73 7.46 4.90
C VAL A 532 38.60 8.38 5.35
N THR A 533 37.61 7.83 6.06
CA THR A 533 36.43 8.60 6.46
C THR A 533 36.78 9.67 7.48
N GLU A 534 37.53 9.30 8.51
CA GLU A 534 37.98 10.18 9.57
C GLU A 534 38.92 11.28 9.04
N ALA A 535 39.86 10.93 8.15
CA ALA A 535 40.79 11.90 7.55
C ALA A 535 40.07 12.97 6.71
N VAL A 536 39.09 12.55 5.88
CA VAL A 536 38.28 13.50 5.08
C VAL A 536 37.41 14.37 6.00
N LEU A 537 36.80 13.79 7.03
CA LEU A 537 35.99 14.53 8.00
C LEU A 537 36.82 15.58 8.75
N GLU A 538 38.05 15.26 9.15
CA GLU A 538 38.94 16.21 9.81
C GLU A 538 39.22 17.44 8.94
N GLN A 539 39.43 17.23 7.64
CA GLN A 539 39.61 18.34 6.69
C GLN A 539 38.34 19.15 6.48
N VAL A 540 37.19 18.49 6.35
CA VAL A 540 35.88 19.14 6.27
C VAL A 540 35.62 19.99 7.52
N TRP A 541 36.05 19.53 8.70
CA TRP A 541 35.85 20.23 9.96
C TRP A 541 36.70 21.49 10.11
N ARG A 542 37.82 21.59 9.38
CA ARG A 542 38.69 22.79 9.35
C ARG A 542 38.12 23.92 8.48
N LEU A 543 37.17 23.61 7.60
CA LEU A 543 36.57 24.59 6.70
C LEU A 543 35.34 25.28 7.31
N PRO A 544 35.05 26.54 6.92
CA PRO A 544 33.86 27.25 7.38
C PRO A 544 32.58 26.52 6.96
N ARG A 545 31.72 26.22 7.94
CA ARG A 545 30.44 25.53 7.74
C ARG A 545 29.35 26.29 8.48
N GLY A 546 28.17 26.41 7.88
CA GLY A 546 27.05 27.11 8.50
C GLY A 546 25.80 27.13 7.63
N GLU A 547 24.87 28.04 7.96
CA GLU A 547 23.63 28.16 7.20
C GLU A 547 23.85 28.69 5.78
N SER A 548 24.78 29.63 5.61
CA SER A 548 25.19 30.19 4.32
C SER A 548 26.62 29.78 3.89
N SER A 549 27.27 28.86 4.60
CA SER A 549 28.60 28.37 4.24
C SER A 549 28.57 26.86 4.00
N PHE A 550 28.90 26.46 2.79
CA PHE A 550 28.89 25.09 2.32
C PHE A 550 30.32 24.57 2.14
N VAL A 551 30.49 23.27 2.41
CA VAL A 551 31.66 22.51 2.01
C VAL A 551 31.19 21.44 1.04
N THR A 552 31.48 21.59 -0.25
CA THR A 552 31.21 20.55 -1.25
C THR A 552 32.34 19.55 -1.24
N VAL A 553 32.03 18.29 -0.95
CA VAL A 553 32.92 17.15 -1.16
C VAL A 553 32.50 16.47 -2.45
N VAL A 554 33.36 16.53 -3.46
CA VAL A 554 33.19 15.90 -4.76
C VAL A 554 33.79 14.50 -4.73
N LEU A 555 32.97 13.51 -5.03
CA LEU A 555 33.30 12.09 -4.99
C LEU A 555 33.21 11.52 -6.41
N PRO A 556 34.34 11.20 -7.06
CA PRO A 556 34.33 10.47 -8.32
C PRO A 556 33.95 8.99 -8.09
N GLU A 557 33.04 8.47 -8.91
CA GLU A 557 32.57 7.09 -8.84
C GLU A 557 32.62 6.38 -10.18
N LEU A 558 33.58 5.46 -10.32
CA LEU A 558 33.71 4.64 -11.52
C LEU A 558 32.93 3.32 -11.37
N PHE A 559 31.96 3.09 -12.25
CA PHE A 559 31.18 1.86 -12.34
C PHE A 559 31.60 1.02 -13.55
N ARG A 560 31.82 -0.28 -13.37
CA ARG A 560 32.16 -1.17 -14.50
C ARG A 560 30.91 -1.66 -15.22
N ARG A 561 29.78 -1.71 -14.52
CA ARG A 561 28.47 -2.11 -15.07
C ARG A 561 27.36 -1.26 -14.44
N PRO A 562 26.25 -1.01 -15.15
CA PRO A 562 25.09 -0.31 -14.61
C PRO A 562 24.31 -1.23 -13.65
N SER A 563 24.90 -1.53 -12.49
CA SER A 563 24.35 -2.46 -11.50
C SER A 563 24.52 -1.93 -10.09
N LEU A 564 23.41 -1.89 -9.35
CA LEU A 564 23.39 -1.48 -7.95
C LEU A 564 24.18 -2.42 -7.03
N LEU A 565 24.45 -3.65 -7.46
CA LEU A 565 25.31 -4.56 -6.71
C LEU A 565 26.76 -4.07 -6.66
N GLU A 566 27.21 -3.24 -7.60
CA GLU A 566 28.55 -2.65 -7.56
C GLU A 566 28.71 -1.62 -6.45
N VAL A 567 27.66 -0.86 -6.12
CA VAL A 567 27.68 0.09 -4.99
C VAL A 567 28.02 -0.63 -3.68
N PHE A 568 27.50 -1.84 -3.48
CA PHE A 568 27.79 -2.65 -2.29
C PHE A 568 29.19 -3.27 -2.30
N ARG A 569 29.90 -3.30 -3.44
CA ARG A 569 31.28 -3.77 -3.51
C ARG A 569 32.28 -2.76 -2.96
N HIS A 570 31.88 -1.49 -2.79
CA HIS A 570 32.71 -0.43 -2.22
C HIS A 570 32.13 0.08 -0.88
N PRO A 571 32.14 -0.75 0.20
CA PRO A 571 31.50 -0.41 1.47
C PRO A 571 32.12 0.83 2.15
N ARG A 572 33.39 1.15 1.86
CA ARG A 572 34.09 2.31 2.42
C ARG A 572 33.57 3.63 1.84
N ALA A 573 33.38 3.72 0.52
CA ALA A 573 32.82 4.90 -0.14
C ALA A 573 31.37 5.16 0.34
N LEU A 574 30.57 4.09 0.46
CA LEU A 574 29.21 4.19 1.02
C LEU A 574 29.21 4.73 2.46
N LEU A 575 30.13 4.25 3.31
CA LEU A 575 30.24 4.69 4.69
C LEU A 575 30.70 6.15 4.81
N LEU A 576 31.65 6.58 3.98
CA LEU A 576 32.08 7.97 3.86
C LEU A 576 30.90 8.87 3.51
N LYS A 577 30.14 8.56 2.45
CA LYS A 577 28.94 9.32 2.04
C LYS A 577 27.93 9.45 3.18
N LEU A 578 27.63 8.33 3.85
CA LEU A 578 26.66 8.32 4.95
C LEU A 578 27.08 9.18 6.13
N ARG A 579 28.40 9.27 6.39
CA ARG A 579 28.97 10.13 7.42
C ARG A 579 28.97 11.60 6.99
N LEU A 580 29.43 11.91 5.77
CA LEU A 580 29.43 13.26 5.22
C LEU A 580 28.02 13.87 5.17
N LEU A 581 27.01 13.12 4.71
CA LEU A 581 25.61 13.58 4.70
C LEU A 581 25.02 13.80 6.10
N ALA A 582 25.63 13.24 7.14
CA ALA A 582 25.23 13.49 8.52
C ALA A 582 25.84 14.78 9.10
N GLU A 583 26.88 15.33 8.46
CA GLU A 583 27.57 16.54 8.90
C GLU A 583 26.84 17.82 8.45
N PRO A 584 26.73 18.83 9.33
CA PRO A 584 26.08 20.10 8.98
C PRO A 584 26.94 20.89 8.00
N GLY A 585 26.31 21.49 6.98
CA GLY A 585 27.00 22.34 6.01
C GLY A 585 27.77 21.58 4.92
N VAL A 586 27.78 20.25 4.94
CA VAL A 586 28.52 19.43 3.97
C VAL A 586 27.60 19.01 2.83
N VAL A 587 27.96 19.35 1.60
CA VAL A 587 27.27 18.90 0.39
C VAL A 587 28.09 17.77 -0.22
N VAL A 588 27.43 16.68 -0.59
CA VAL A 588 28.09 15.55 -1.27
C VAL A 588 27.71 15.61 -2.74
N ALA A 589 28.68 15.81 -3.61
CA ALA A 589 28.51 15.80 -5.06
C ALA A 589 29.08 14.49 -5.62
N ASP A 590 28.18 13.61 -6.04
CA ASP A 590 28.54 12.32 -6.64
C ASP A 590 28.70 12.51 -8.16
N VAL A 591 29.87 12.17 -8.69
CA VAL A 591 30.20 12.27 -10.12
C VAL A 591 30.39 10.85 -10.67
N PRO A 592 29.32 10.22 -11.17
CA PRO A 592 29.38 8.86 -11.70
C PRO A 592 29.98 8.84 -13.10
N ALA A 593 30.82 7.84 -13.40
CA ALA A 593 31.25 7.50 -14.75
C ALA A 593 31.16 5.99 -14.98
N LEU A 594 30.86 5.58 -16.21
CA LEU A 594 30.88 4.18 -16.61
C LEU A 594 32.25 3.86 -17.25
N ALA A 595 32.90 2.79 -16.83
CA ALA A 595 34.19 2.40 -17.39
C ALA A 595 34.05 2.02 -18.88
N GLY A 596 34.94 2.55 -19.72
CA GLY A 596 34.99 2.24 -21.15
C GLY A 596 34.06 3.06 -22.04
N THR A 597 33.38 4.08 -21.51
CA THR A 597 32.73 5.11 -22.34
C THR A 597 33.70 6.26 -22.57
N GLU A 598 34.32 6.33 -23.75
CA GLU A 598 35.08 7.52 -24.20
C GLU A 598 34.10 8.64 -24.58
N GLU A 599 33.48 9.27 -23.58
CA GLU A 599 32.71 10.48 -23.80
C GLU A 599 33.65 11.69 -23.73
N ALA A 600 33.62 12.50 -24.79
CA ALA A 600 34.43 13.69 -24.86
C ALA A 600 33.88 14.75 -23.87
N PRO A 601 34.73 15.56 -23.21
CA PRO A 601 34.35 16.39 -22.06
C PRO A 601 33.18 17.34 -22.36
N PRO A 602 32.29 17.60 -21.40
CA PRO A 602 31.12 18.44 -21.63
C PRO A 602 31.51 19.89 -21.98
N GLU A 603 30.71 20.53 -22.84
CA GLU A 603 30.92 21.90 -23.29
C GLU A 603 30.26 22.93 -22.37
N ARG A 604 29.19 22.52 -21.66
CA ARG A 604 28.45 23.40 -20.75
C ARG A 604 27.86 22.62 -19.58
N ALA A 605 27.74 23.29 -18.44
CA ALA A 605 27.01 22.80 -17.27
C ALA A 605 25.68 23.54 -17.11
N VAL A 606 24.63 22.83 -16.70
CA VAL A 606 23.35 23.42 -16.27
C VAL A 606 23.00 22.93 -14.87
N VAL A 607 22.32 23.75 -14.08
CA VAL A 607 21.92 23.39 -12.71
C VAL A 607 20.41 23.29 -12.61
N ARG A 608 19.93 22.20 -12.04
CA ARG A 608 18.51 21.97 -11.75
C ARG A 608 18.34 21.66 -10.27
N VAL A 609 17.56 22.48 -9.58
CA VAL A 609 17.30 22.33 -8.14
C VAL A 609 15.93 21.70 -7.94
N LEU A 610 15.87 20.48 -7.39
CA LEU A 610 14.58 19.88 -7.04
C LEU A 610 13.97 20.63 -5.86
N VAL A 611 12.75 21.15 -6.03
CA VAL A 611 12.06 21.90 -4.98
C VAL A 611 10.68 21.30 -4.73
N SER A 612 10.28 21.25 -3.46
CA SER A 612 8.94 20.79 -3.06
C SER A 612 7.99 21.92 -2.66
N GLY A 613 8.50 23.14 -2.52
CA GLY A 613 7.82 24.29 -1.91
C GLY A 613 8.81 25.39 -1.59
N VAL A 614 8.33 26.52 -1.05
CA VAL A 614 9.21 27.54 -0.44
C VAL A 614 9.45 27.15 1.02
N ASP A 615 10.32 26.14 1.19
CA ASP A 615 10.68 25.60 2.49
C ASP A 615 12.20 25.71 2.75
N ALA A 616 12.63 25.70 4.01
CA ALA A 616 14.03 25.89 4.38
C ALA A 616 15.01 24.93 3.68
N SER A 617 14.59 23.69 3.40
CA SER A 617 15.43 22.71 2.70
C SER A 617 15.56 23.06 1.22
N SER A 618 14.45 23.41 0.57
CA SER A 618 14.44 23.88 -0.82
C SER A 618 15.24 25.19 -0.97
N MET A 619 15.06 26.14 -0.06
CA MET A 619 15.79 27.41 -0.04
C MET A 619 17.29 27.23 0.17
N ARG A 620 17.69 26.32 1.07
CA ARG A 620 19.10 25.99 1.29
C ARG A 620 19.74 25.39 0.04
N ALA A 621 19.02 24.51 -0.66
CA ALA A 621 19.47 23.93 -1.92
C ALA A 621 19.62 25.00 -3.02
N VAL A 622 18.71 25.97 -3.10
CA VAL A 622 18.85 27.10 -4.03
C VAL A 622 20.05 27.98 -3.67
N ASN A 623 20.26 28.29 -2.40
CA ASN A 623 21.43 29.06 -1.97
C ASN A 623 22.74 28.35 -2.31
N TYR A 624 22.79 27.02 -2.14
CA TYR A 624 23.91 26.21 -2.60
C TYR A 624 24.10 26.31 -4.12
N ALA A 625 23.04 26.10 -4.91
CA ALA A 625 23.09 26.15 -6.37
C ALA A 625 23.65 27.48 -6.88
N ARG A 626 23.29 28.60 -6.24
CA ARG A 626 23.82 29.93 -6.57
C ARG A 626 25.33 30.06 -6.34
N THR A 627 25.92 29.30 -5.41
CA THR A 627 27.37 29.32 -5.18
C THR A 627 28.18 28.70 -6.31
N LEU A 628 27.56 27.85 -7.14
CA LEU A 628 28.20 27.16 -8.25
C LEU A 628 28.51 28.10 -9.44
N GLY A 629 27.97 29.32 -9.47
CA GLY A 629 28.27 30.32 -10.51
C GLY A 629 27.70 30.02 -11.91
N ILE A 630 26.96 28.94 -12.09
CA ILE A 630 26.39 28.54 -13.38
C ILE A 630 25.16 29.41 -13.72
N LYS A 631 25.19 30.07 -14.88
CA LYS A 631 24.14 31.00 -15.32
C LYS A 631 22.78 30.31 -15.56
N ASP A 632 22.76 29.12 -16.17
CA ASP A 632 21.53 28.36 -16.39
C ASP A 632 21.18 27.52 -15.15
N THR A 633 20.75 28.21 -14.09
CA THR A 633 20.26 27.61 -12.85
C THR A 633 18.74 27.78 -12.75
N ARG A 634 18.00 26.67 -12.64
CA ARG A 634 16.53 26.68 -12.53
C ARG A 634 16.05 25.77 -11.40
N ALA A 635 14.96 26.16 -10.74
CA ALA A 635 14.23 25.28 -9.83
C ALA A 635 13.26 24.41 -10.64
N VAL A 636 13.14 23.14 -10.28
CA VAL A 636 12.26 22.19 -10.95
C VAL A 636 11.34 21.53 -9.93
N ASN A 637 10.05 21.53 -10.21
CA ASN A 637 9.04 20.80 -9.46
C ASN A 637 8.25 19.87 -10.38
N PHE A 638 7.86 18.71 -9.86
CA PHE A 638 7.01 17.75 -10.54
C PHE A 638 5.67 17.67 -9.82
N ALA A 639 4.71 18.46 -10.28
CA ALA A 639 3.42 18.63 -9.61
C ALA A 639 2.47 17.46 -9.92
N PHE A 640 1.66 17.08 -8.94
CA PHE A 640 0.74 15.95 -9.06
C PHE A 640 -0.69 16.35 -9.45
N SER A 641 -0.96 17.65 -9.48
CA SER A 641 -2.25 18.22 -9.86
C SER A 641 -2.05 19.67 -10.31
N ALA A 642 -2.98 20.15 -11.16
CA ALA A 642 -2.98 21.55 -11.59
C ALA A 642 -3.07 22.53 -10.41
N ASP A 643 -3.87 22.21 -9.40
CA ASP A 643 -4.03 23.05 -8.20
C ASP A 643 -2.72 23.17 -7.40
N GLU A 644 -1.96 22.07 -7.28
CA GLU A 644 -0.65 22.06 -6.59
C GLU A 644 0.40 22.84 -7.38
N ALA A 645 0.41 22.69 -8.71
CA ALA A 645 1.30 23.47 -9.58
C ALA A 645 1.04 24.97 -9.42
N GLU A 646 -0.23 25.39 -9.43
CA GLU A 646 -0.60 26.79 -9.37
C GLU A 646 -0.32 27.40 -7.99
N ALA A 647 -0.61 26.67 -6.92
CA ALA A 647 -0.26 27.09 -5.57
C ALA A 647 1.26 27.31 -5.42
N LEU A 648 2.07 26.40 -5.95
CA LEU A 648 3.52 26.51 -5.91
C LEU A 648 4.05 27.68 -6.74
N ARG A 649 3.51 27.93 -7.95
CA ARG A 649 3.89 29.10 -8.75
C ARG A 649 3.66 30.39 -7.97
N HIS A 650 2.48 30.53 -7.38
CA HIS A 650 2.13 31.71 -6.61
C HIS A 650 3.05 31.90 -5.39
N GLU A 651 3.33 30.82 -4.66
CA GLU A 651 4.24 30.83 -3.51
C GLU A 651 5.67 31.23 -3.92
N TRP A 652 6.17 30.68 -5.03
CA TRP A 652 7.51 30.93 -5.55
C TRP A 652 7.69 32.38 -6.04
N VAL A 653 6.68 32.97 -6.66
CA VAL A 653 6.72 34.38 -7.08
C VAL A 653 6.74 35.31 -5.87
N THR A 654 6.00 34.96 -4.81
CA THR A 654 5.80 35.84 -3.65
C THR A 654 6.97 35.77 -2.66
N HIS A 655 7.48 34.57 -2.39
CA HIS A 655 8.46 34.30 -1.32
C HIS A 655 9.74 33.61 -1.82
N GLY A 656 9.77 33.21 -3.10
CA GLY A 656 10.88 32.46 -3.66
C GLY A 656 12.10 33.33 -4.03
N PRO A 657 13.25 32.69 -4.23
CA PRO A 657 14.49 33.33 -4.68
C PRO A 657 14.39 33.73 -6.16
N ARG A 658 15.27 34.65 -6.62
CA ARG A 658 15.34 35.13 -8.02
C ARG A 658 15.92 34.10 -9.01
N ILE A 659 15.47 32.84 -8.97
CA ILE A 659 15.73 31.85 -10.04
C ILE A 659 14.40 31.40 -10.67
N PRO A 660 14.38 31.12 -11.99
CA PRO A 660 13.20 30.61 -12.67
C PRO A 660 12.73 29.28 -12.08
N LEU A 661 11.40 29.09 -12.00
CA LEU A 661 10.77 27.82 -11.63
C LEU A 661 10.13 27.17 -12.85
N GLU A 662 10.50 25.93 -13.11
CA GLU A 662 9.85 25.03 -14.06
C GLU A 662 8.99 24.04 -13.30
N ILE A 663 7.75 23.83 -13.77
CA ILE A 663 6.83 22.86 -13.19
C ILE A 663 6.36 21.94 -14.30
N ASP A 664 6.72 20.67 -14.19
CA ASP A 664 6.26 19.61 -15.07
C ASP A 664 5.20 18.75 -14.38
N GLU A 665 4.35 18.14 -15.19
CA GLU A 665 3.36 17.19 -14.69
C GLU A 665 4.01 15.83 -14.40
N ALA A 666 3.82 15.32 -13.18
CA ALA A 666 4.15 13.95 -12.83
C ALA A 666 2.88 13.07 -12.82
N PRO A 667 2.47 12.50 -13.97
CA PRO A 667 1.32 11.61 -14.01
C PRO A 667 1.54 10.42 -13.08
N TYR A 668 0.47 9.94 -12.44
CA TYR A 668 0.51 8.85 -11.45
C TYR A 668 1.26 9.14 -10.14
N ARG A 669 1.71 10.38 -9.91
CA ARG A 669 2.49 10.79 -8.73
C ARG A 669 3.84 10.10 -8.58
N ASP A 670 4.41 9.70 -9.72
CA ASP A 670 5.79 9.24 -9.82
C ASP A 670 6.66 10.39 -10.32
N ILE A 671 7.68 10.76 -9.54
CA ILE A 671 8.65 11.80 -9.93
C ILE A 671 9.79 11.17 -10.73
N GLY A 672 10.07 9.88 -10.54
CA GLY A 672 11.25 9.22 -11.10
C GLY A 672 11.27 9.26 -12.62
N ASN A 673 10.26 8.67 -13.27
CA ASN A 673 10.21 8.63 -14.73
C ASN A 673 10.12 10.02 -15.38
N PRO A 674 9.27 10.96 -14.91
CA PRO A 674 9.26 12.32 -15.45
C PRO A 674 10.58 13.07 -15.27
N LEU A 675 11.22 12.95 -14.10
CA LEU A 675 12.52 13.56 -13.86
C LEU A 675 13.59 13.01 -14.80
N LEU A 676 13.62 11.70 -14.99
CA LEU A 676 14.57 11.05 -15.88
C LEU A 676 14.35 11.46 -17.35
N ALA A 677 13.09 11.56 -17.79
CA ALA A 677 12.76 12.07 -19.12
C ALA A 677 13.18 13.54 -19.30
N TYR A 678 12.92 14.38 -18.29
CA TYR A 678 13.32 15.78 -18.28
C TYR A 678 14.85 15.96 -18.33
N LEU A 679 15.59 15.16 -17.55
CA LEU A 679 17.05 15.22 -17.54
C LEU A 679 17.64 14.77 -18.89
N ARG A 680 17.09 13.72 -19.49
CA ARG A 680 17.53 13.23 -20.80
C ARG A 680 17.32 14.25 -21.91
N ASP A 681 16.21 14.98 -21.89
CA ASP A 681 15.98 16.06 -22.87
C ASP A 681 17.07 17.14 -22.81
N LEU A 682 17.60 17.43 -21.60
CA LEU A 682 18.70 18.38 -21.41
C LEU A 682 20.06 17.82 -21.83
N THR A 683 20.34 16.55 -21.54
CA THR A 683 21.61 15.90 -21.89
C THR A 683 21.68 15.52 -23.36
N ASP A 684 20.56 15.22 -24.02
CA ASP A 684 20.51 14.84 -25.44
C ASP A 684 20.64 16.06 -26.37
N ALA A 685 20.28 17.26 -25.87
CA ALA A 685 20.30 18.52 -26.64
C ALA A 685 21.72 19.10 -26.89
N GLY A 686 22.80 18.39 -26.51
CA GLY A 686 24.20 18.77 -26.74
C GLY A 686 25.15 18.15 -25.71
N ARG A 687 26.45 18.49 -25.72
CA ARG A 687 27.43 18.05 -24.71
C ARG A 687 27.22 18.78 -23.37
N THR A 688 26.05 18.57 -22.77
CA THR A 688 25.57 19.28 -21.58
C THR A 688 25.63 18.35 -20.38
N GLU A 689 26.31 18.78 -19.32
CA GLU A 689 26.28 18.08 -18.04
C GLU A 689 25.27 18.73 -17.09
N VAL A 690 24.39 17.92 -16.51
CA VAL A 690 23.34 18.39 -15.61
C VAL A 690 23.74 18.16 -14.16
N VAL A 691 23.81 19.24 -13.39
CA VAL A 691 24.02 19.19 -11.95
C VAL A 691 22.65 19.22 -11.26
N LEU A 692 22.19 18.07 -10.81
CA LEU A 692 20.95 17.93 -10.07
C LEU A 692 21.19 18.18 -8.58
N VAL A 693 20.74 19.32 -8.09
CA VAL A 693 20.79 19.68 -6.68
C VAL A 693 19.56 19.12 -5.96
N MET A 694 19.79 18.20 -5.03
CA MET A 694 18.77 17.49 -4.28
C MET A 694 18.74 17.94 -2.82
N PRO A 695 17.65 18.57 -2.33
CA PRO A 695 17.50 18.83 -0.90
C PRO A 695 17.28 17.51 -0.14
N GLU A 696 18.06 17.29 0.93
CA GLU A 696 17.93 16.11 1.78
C GLU A 696 17.60 16.47 3.23
N LEU A 697 16.43 16.04 3.70
CA LEU A 697 16.06 16.23 5.10
C LEU A 697 16.77 15.21 6.00
N VAL A 698 17.66 15.69 6.86
CA VAL A 698 18.37 14.85 7.82
C VAL A 698 17.62 14.87 9.16
N VAL A 699 16.90 13.78 9.44
CA VAL A 699 16.15 13.58 10.70
C VAL A 699 16.84 12.50 11.56
N ARG A 700 16.98 12.76 12.87
CA ARG A 700 17.53 11.81 13.85
C ARG A 700 16.43 10.85 14.40
N GLY A 701 16.81 9.67 14.90
CA GLY A 701 15.92 8.71 15.58
C GLY A 701 14.99 7.87 14.69
N LEU A 702 13.95 7.26 15.29
CA LEU A 702 12.98 6.38 14.60
C LEU A 702 12.22 7.07 13.45
N SER A 703 12.08 8.41 13.50
CA SER A 703 11.51 9.22 12.42
C SER A 703 12.30 9.16 11.11
N ARG A 704 13.55 8.67 11.13
CA ARG A 704 14.38 8.47 9.94
C ARG A 704 13.73 7.51 8.94
N ALA A 705 13.03 6.49 9.43
CA ALA A 705 12.30 5.53 8.59
C ALA A 705 11.18 6.19 7.78
N LEU A 706 10.60 7.30 8.25
CA LEU A 706 9.48 7.98 7.60
C LEU A 706 9.88 8.93 6.46
N HIS A 707 11.17 9.31 6.37
CA HIS A 707 11.63 10.42 5.52
C HIS A 707 12.73 10.07 4.51
N LYS A 708 13.61 9.10 4.79
CA LYS A 708 14.84 8.88 4.00
C LYS A 708 14.66 8.26 2.59
N GLN A 709 13.52 7.65 2.27
CA GLN A 709 13.47 6.72 1.13
C GLN A 709 13.31 7.38 -0.24
N ARG A 710 12.80 8.61 -0.34
CA ARG A 710 12.62 9.28 -1.65
C ARG A 710 13.95 9.71 -2.29
N ALA A 711 14.82 10.37 -1.52
CA ALA A 711 16.14 10.77 -2.01
C ALA A 711 16.98 9.56 -2.42
N LEU A 712 16.94 8.48 -1.62
CA LEU A 712 17.62 7.22 -1.95
C LEU A 712 17.07 6.58 -3.24
N TYR A 713 15.74 6.62 -3.45
CA TYR A 713 15.11 6.11 -4.68
C TYR A 713 15.56 6.91 -5.92
N LEU A 714 15.56 8.25 -5.84
CA LEU A 714 16.00 9.10 -6.95
C LEU A 714 17.50 8.93 -7.25
N LYS A 715 18.35 8.88 -6.22
CA LYS A 715 19.77 8.58 -6.39
C LYS A 715 19.98 7.26 -7.12
N ARG A 716 19.26 6.21 -6.69
CA ARG A 716 19.33 4.89 -7.32
C ARG A 716 18.90 4.89 -8.78
N LEU A 717 17.91 5.73 -9.12
CA LEU A 717 17.41 5.88 -10.47
C LEU A 717 18.41 6.61 -11.37
N LEU A 718 19.09 7.63 -10.84
CA LEU A 718 19.94 8.54 -11.60
C LEU A 718 21.43 8.20 -11.57
N LEU A 719 21.86 7.26 -10.71
CA LEU A 719 23.28 6.92 -10.51
C LEU A 719 24.00 6.49 -11.80
N PHE A 720 23.26 5.93 -12.76
CA PHE A 720 23.80 5.43 -14.02
C PHE A 720 23.32 6.24 -15.23
N GLU A 721 22.64 7.37 -15.00
CA GLU A 721 22.27 8.25 -16.10
C GLU A 721 23.50 9.05 -16.53
N PRO A 722 23.87 9.01 -17.82
CA PRO A 722 25.07 9.67 -18.32
C PRO A 722 24.93 11.18 -18.22
N ASN A 723 26.04 11.89 -17.99
CA ASN A 723 26.08 13.35 -17.92
C ASN A 723 25.17 13.97 -16.82
N VAL A 724 24.90 13.22 -15.74
CA VAL A 724 24.13 13.69 -14.58
C VAL A 724 24.96 13.59 -13.30
N ILE A 725 25.24 14.74 -12.70
CA ILE A 725 25.92 14.87 -11.39
C ILE A 725 24.87 15.07 -10.30
N LEU A 726 25.00 14.34 -9.19
CA LEU A 726 24.05 14.40 -8.07
C LEU A 726 24.65 15.18 -6.90
N ALA A 727 24.16 16.39 -6.62
CA ALA A 727 24.60 17.21 -5.49
C ALA A 727 23.57 17.17 -4.35
N SER A 728 23.90 16.49 -3.26
CA SER A 728 23.01 16.28 -2.11
C SER A 728 23.22 17.34 -1.04
N VAL A 729 22.22 18.21 -0.84
CA VAL A 729 22.30 19.33 0.12
C VAL A 729 21.51 18.98 1.38
N PRO A 730 22.18 18.58 2.48
CA PRO A 730 21.49 18.23 3.70
C PRO A 730 20.95 19.48 4.41
N TYR A 731 19.70 19.38 4.84
CA TYR A 731 19.07 20.28 5.79
C TYR A 731 18.86 19.55 7.12
N GLN A 732 19.57 20.01 8.16
CA GLN A 732 19.43 19.44 9.49
C GLN A 732 18.24 20.07 10.19
N LEU A 733 17.23 19.25 10.53
CA LEU A 733 16.15 19.72 11.37
C LEU A 733 16.67 19.85 12.80
N MET A 734 17.10 21.05 13.20
CA MET A 734 17.48 21.33 14.59
C MET A 734 16.29 21.08 15.52
N ARG A 735 16.58 20.58 16.73
CA ARG A 735 15.58 19.96 17.61
C ARG A 735 14.62 20.98 18.21
#